data_AF-A0A817MPV2-F1
#
_entry.id   AF-A0A817MPV2-F1
#
_cell.length_a   1.000
_cell.length_b   1.000
_cell.length_c   1.000
_cell.angle_alpha   90.00
_cell.angle_beta   90.00
_cell.angle_gamma   90.00
#
_symmetry.space_group_name_H-M   'P 1'
#
loop_
_entity.id
_entity.type
_entity.pdbx_description
1 polymer ?
#
loop_
_entity_poly.entity_id
_entity_poly.type
_entity_poly.pdbx_seq_one_letter_code
_entity_poly.pdbx_strand_id
1 'polypeptide(L)'
;MNLCTIISILISISNIRADVAIGAGLDGLRDWSRSLPYVNLIRQSRIWGSPSRPWDGNATFDPITGWPTSDFGTVLSTNAVDMGGTYLLNAQGNAQVIVAGGSSAGRIANKTYNSSTNTLSALVIIPQGASQIMLSFTNTSGPGLQNISVLQPGYDLASKSNITNLMLAHLSRFSIIRFMDWTSTNNNPDVNWNDTTSVDWPQYTTPKHNPWETIPLIVNQLNSNVDIWINIPWGASDDYVLNVAQLMLNQLNPTINIYVEYSNEVWNYIFTQAKANLQAANNSVLNQGDPLKLAYDNSTNSGYWAFRRTASQIKRISDLFKTVFGQENVGPWKRIRPILAGQSVNPIVITQGLDYLNKVYGAPSTFLHGIAIAPYFDLAQYKTWSNLSTDQVIDGLNSSIQTYLPELGWSQQAPIGVHAVYAAWYGLAVHGYEGGPDTASGCGSCSLAAKTNATCDNRMTDLCVSFLNANKYTFAFNLSTIAAIIICPLNGFLLGFKADRSKKQKLFNISLMQTISWLLNIVACIVCMFVQTSMIIPALVINCIGRATIVGGSQAVVATFFPSEYIGTLTGVMWTLVGVIATIQYGLIQLTNDITRSWRAWLIVLLLVLLMSCHLIQLWWKYVKELRNKSTTTIKDKIITKF
;
A
#
# COMPACT_ATOMS: atom_id res chain seq x y z
N MET A 1 39.99 3.44 -10.11
CA MET A 1 39.11 3.39 -8.92
C MET A 1 39.26 2.00 -8.31
N ASN A 2 39.74 1.88 -7.06
CA ASN A 2 40.16 0.59 -6.52
C ASN A 2 38.96 -0.20 -5.98
N LEU A 3 38.97 -1.54 -6.14
CA LEU A 3 37.85 -2.43 -5.84
C LEU A 3 37.32 -2.27 -4.39
N CYS A 4 38.23 -1.95 -3.45
CA CYS A 4 37.89 -1.67 -2.06
C CYS A 4 36.99 -0.43 -1.89
N THR A 5 37.16 0.61 -2.70
CA THR A 5 36.34 1.83 -2.63
C THR A 5 34.91 1.58 -3.11
N ILE A 6 34.75 0.72 -4.13
CA ILE A 6 33.43 0.30 -4.63
C ILE A 6 32.71 -0.58 -3.59
N ILE A 7 33.45 -1.49 -2.94
CA ILE A 7 32.92 -2.35 -1.87
C ILE A 7 32.52 -1.51 -0.64
N SER A 8 33.31 -0.50 -0.25
CA SER A 8 32.96 0.41 0.85
C SER A 8 31.71 1.26 0.53
N ILE A 9 31.54 1.71 -0.72
CA ILE A 9 30.33 2.42 -1.15
C ILE A 9 29.11 1.49 -1.11
N LEU A 10 29.24 0.24 -1.57
CA LEU A 10 28.17 -0.76 -1.54
C LEU A 10 27.77 -1.18 -0.11
N ILE A 11 28.75 -1.29 0.81
CA ILE A 11 28.49 -1.60 2.22
C ILE A 11 27.83 -0.41 2.93
N SER A 12 28.17 0.83 2.56
CA SER A 12 27.56 2.04 3.16
C SER A 12 26.08 2.20 2.82
N ILE A 13 25.59 1.57 1.74
CA ILE A 13 24.18 1.60 1.31
C ILE A 13 23.34 0.55 2.08
N SER A 14 23.96 -0.42 2.77
CA SER A 14 23.25 -1.49 3.48
C SER A 14 22.59 -1.07 4.80
N ASN A 15 22.84 0.17 5.26
CA ASN A 15 22.23 0.72 6.48
C ASN A 15 21.17 1.80 6.18
N ILE A 16 20.43 1.67 5.09
CA ILE A 16 19.15 2.39 4.98
C ILE A 16 18.17 1.66 5.92
N ARG A 17 18.12 2.12 7.17
CA ARG A 17 16.99 1.91 8.07
C ARG A 17 15.82 2.64 7.40
N ALA A 18 15.20 1.98 6.41
CA ALA A 18 14.08 2.55 5.69
C ALA A 18 12.88 2.42 6.62
N ASP A 19 12.64 3.48 7.39
CA ASP A 19 11.37 3.78 8.01
C ASP A 19 10.32 3.68 6.90
N VAL A 20 9.64 2.54 6.81
CA VAL A 20 8.54 2.39 5.86
C VAL A 20 7.45 3.33 6.36
N ALA A 21 7.16 4.37 5.60
CA ALA A 21 6.09 5.30 5.92
C ALA A 21 4.77 4.53 6.04
N ILE A 22 4.17 4.54 7.23
CA ILE A 22 2.87 3.91 7.52
C ILE A 22 1.82 5.00 7.58
N GLY A 23 0.72 4.77 6.86
CA GLY A 23 -0.49 5.58 6.96
C GLY A 23 -1.50 4.99 7.94
N ALA A 24 -2.48 5.81 8.32
CA ALA A 24 -3.65 5.35 9.08
C ALA A 24 -4.95 5.81 8.43
N GLY A 25 -5.97 4.94 8.45
CA GLY A 25 -7.34 5.34 8.22
C GLY A 25 -7.94 6.01 9.46
N LEU A 26 -8.68 7.08 9.28
CA LEU A 26 -9.42 7.74 10.34
C LEU A 26 -10.86 7.21 10.37
N ASP A 27 -11.27 6.67 11.52
CA ASP A 27 -12.60 6.08 11.72
C ASP A 27 -13.74 7.10 11.54
N GLY A 28 -14.87 6.63 11.04
CA GLY A 28 -16.12 7.38 11.13
C GLY A 28 -16.58 7.55 12.58
N LEU A 29 -17.25 8.66 12.90
CA LEU A 29 -17.73 8.90 14.27
C LEU A 29 -18.88 7.98 14.63
N ARG A 30 -18.76 7.30 15.77
CA ARG A 30 -19.82 6.50 16.41
C ARG A 30 -19.69 6.64 17.92
N ASP A 31 -20.81 6.64 18.63
CA ASP A 31 -20.78 6.67 20.10
C ASP A 31 -20.12 5.42 20.70
N TRP A 32 -20.15 4.29 19.99
CA TRP A 32 -19.45 3.06 20.39
C TRP A 32 -18.00 2.97 19.91
N SER A 33 -17.47 4.01 19.25
CA SER A 33 -16.05 4.08 18.92
C SER A 33 -15.24 4.47 20.15
N ARG A 34 -14.06 3.86 20.31
CA ARG A 34 -13.14 4.16 21.42
C ARG A 34 -12.23 5.36 21.16
N SER A 35 -12.24 5.89 19.94
CA SER A 35 -11.32 6.96 19.51
C SER A 35 -11.73 8.34 20.02
N LEU A 36 -13.05 8.58 20.16
CA LEU A 36 -13.68 9.81 20.68
C LEU A 36 -12.89 11.12 20.37
N PRO A 37 -12.64 11.43 19.08
CA PRO A 37 -11.63 12.41 18.67
C PRO A 37 -11.94 13.86 19.06
N TYR A 38 -13.22 14.25 19.15
CA TYR A 38 -13.60 15.62 19.47
C TYR A 38 -13.62 15.89 20.97
N VAL A 39 -13.13 17.07 21.37
CA VAL A 39 -13.25 17.55 22.76
C VAL A 39 -14.70 17.64 23.19
N ASN A 40 -15.58 18.14 22.33
CA ASN A 40 -17.02 18.14 22.55
C ASN A 40 -17.66 16.82 22.10
N LEU A 41 -18.09 16.00 23.07
CA LEU A 41 -18.72 14.71 22.82
C LEU A 41 -20.03 14.80 22.03
N ILE A 42 -20.69 15.97 21.99
CA ILE A 42 -21.90 16.16 21.17
C ILE A 42 -21.59 15.92 19.69
N ARG A 43 -20.41 16.32 19.19
CA ARG A 43 -20.03 16.13 17.78
C ARG A 43 -20.06 14.67 17.32
N GLN A 44 -19.80 13.75 18.24
CA GLN A 44 -19.73 12.31 17.97
C GLN A 44 -20.81 11.51 18.72
N SER A 45 -21.83 12.21 19.24
CA SER A 45 -22.95 11.60 19.95
C SER A 45 -23.98 11.04 18.99
N ARG A 46 -24.73 10.04 19.45
CA ARG A 46 -25.87 9.49 18.71
C ARG A 46 -26.96 10.54 18.55
N ILE A 47 -27.71 10.44 17.45
CA ILE A 47 -28.89 11.29 17.17
C ILE A 47 -29.81 11.42 18.39
N TRP A 48 -30.42 12.60 18.54
CA TRP A 48 -31.29 12.94 19.66
C TRP A 48 -32.40 11.89 19.86
N GLY A 49 -32.43 11.27 21.05
CA GLY A 49 -33.46 10.32 21.45
C GLY A 49 -34.46 10.92 22.43
N SER A 50 -35.49 10.17 22.78
CA SER A 50 -36.45 10.55 23.82
C SER A 50 -35.77 10.68 25.19
N PRO A 51 -36.24 11.55 26.10
CA PRO A 51 -35.66 11.68 27.45
C PRO A 51 -35.59 10.37 28.23
N SER A 52 -36.60 9.50 28.11
CA SER A 52 -36.65 8.20 28.80
C SER A 52 -35.87 7.09 28.09
N ARG A 53 -35.54 7.28 26.80
CA ARG A 53 -34.79 6.34 25.97
C ARG A 53 -33.80 7.12 25.08
N PRO A 54 -32.70 7.65 25.66
CA PRO A 54 -31.74 8.50 24.93
C PRO A 54 -31.16 7.90 23.65
N TRP A 55 -31.28 6.59 23.45
CA TRP A 55 -30.77 5.82 22.32
C TRP A 55 -31.75 5.62 21.15
N ASP A 56 -33.02 6.02 21.30
CA ASP A 56 -34.08 5.64 20.34
C ASP A 56 -34.17 6.52 19.09
N GLY A 57 -33.50 7.67 19.06
CA GLY A 57 -33.46 8.58 17.91
C GLY A 57 -34.79 9.29 17.60
N ASN A 58 -35.75 9.31 18.53
CA ASN A 58 -37.11 9.80 18.28
C ASN A 58 -37.36 11.27 18.70
N ALA A 59 -36.35 12.00 19.20
CA ALA A 59 -36.57 13.40 19.56
C ALA A 59 -36.68 14.30 18.33
N THR A 60 -37.50 15.35 18.46
CA THR A 60 -37.65 16.37 17.43
C THR A 60 -36.48 17.33 17.45
N PHE A 61 -35.99 17.70 16.27
CA PHE A 61 -34.95 18.71 16.10
C PHE A 61 -35.28 19.62 14.92
N ASP A 62 -34.69 20.82 14.93
CA ASP A 62 -34.81 21.79 13.86
C ASP A 62 -34.07 21.28 12.61
N PRO A 63 -34.74 21.14 11.45
CA PRO A 63 -34.10 20.62 10.24
C PRO A 63 -33.01 21.54 9.66
N ILE A 64 -32.98 22.82 10.05
CA ILE A 64 -31.97 23.79 9.59
C ILE A 64 -30.75 23.74 10.51
N THR A 65 -30.95 23.83 11.83
CA THR A 65 -29.85 23.95 12.79
C THR A 65 -29.42 22.62 13.40
N GLY A 66 -30.26 21.59 13.34
CA GLY A 66 -30.03 20.26 13.92
C GLY A 66 -30.22 20.19 15.43
N TRP A 67 -30.53 21.29 16.12
CA TRP A 67 -30.71 21.32 17.57
C TRP A 67 -32.08 20.77 18.00
N PRO A 68 -32.18 20.09 19.15
CA PRO A 68 -33.44 19.56 19.65
C PRO A 68 -34.44 20.69 19.96
N THR A 69 -35.71 20.48 19.65
CA THR A 69 -36.77 21.49 19.81
C THR A 69 -37.67 21.30 21.03
N SER A 70 -37.46 20.21 21.75
CA SER A 70 -38.20 19.81 22.94
C SER A 70 -37.31 18.97 23.86
N ASP A 71 -37.89 18.39 24.91
CA ASP A 71 -37.18 17.48 25.80
C ASP A 71 -36.58 16.31 25.02
N PHE A 72 -35.31 16.00 25.31
CA PHE A 72 -34.53 15.03 24.55
C PHE A 72 -33.53 14.27 25.44
N GLY A 73 -32.92 13.24 24.88
CA GLY A 73 -31.78 12.54 25.43
C GLY A 73 -30.71 12.33 24.35
N THR A 74 -29.50 12.01 24.79
CA THR A 74 -28.41 11.68 23.87
C THR A 74 -27.48 10.62 24.48
N VAL A 75 -26.89 9.81 23.61
CA VAL A 75 -25.83 8.85 23.94
C VAL A 75 -24.51 9.46 23.49
N LEU A 76 -23.64 9.79 24.44
CA LEU A 76 -22.35 10.42 24.18
C LEU A 76 -21.25 9.38 23.94
N SER A 77 -21.33 8.23 24.61
CA SER A 77 -20.40 7.12 24.43
C SER A 77 -21.00 5.80 24.91
N THR A 78 -20.63 4.71 24.25
CA THR A 78 -20.86 3.32 24.67
C THR A 78 -19.61 2.47 24.39
N ASN A 79 -19.51 1.27 24.98
CA ASN A 79 -18.41 0.31 24.75
C ASN A 79 -16.98 0.85 25.04
N ALA A 80 -16.88 1.93 25.80
CA ALA A 80 -15.62 2.47 26.26
C ALA A 80 -15.00 1.56 27.34
N VAL A 81 -13.67 1.62 27.47
CA VAL A 81 -12.96 0.91 28.55
C VAL A 81 -13.23 1.58 29.89
N ASP A 82 -13.14 2.91 29.94
CA ASP A 82 -13.45 3.73 31.11
C ASP A 82 -13.75 5.17 30.66
N MET A 83 -14.90 5.69 31.07
CA MET A 83 -15.36 7.08 30.88
C MET A 83 -15.47 7.83 32.21
N GLY A 84 -14.83 7.32 33.27
CA GLY A 84 -14.76 7.99 34.55
C GLY A 84 -14.11 9.37 34.43
N GLY A 85 -14.77 10.38 34.99
CA GLY A 85 -14.29 11.75 34.88
C GLY A 85 -15.35 12.80 35.17
N THR A 86 -14.92 14.06 35.15
CA THR A 86 -15.81 15.22 35.26
C THR A 86 -15.83 15.95 33.93
N TYR A 87 -17.01 16.01 33.32
CA TYR A 87 -17.24 16.62 32.01
C TYR A 87 -17.94 17.96 32.20
N LEU A 88 -17.58 18.96 31.40
CA LEU A 88 -18.23 20.27 31.44
C LEU A 88 -19.39 20.31 30.44
N LEU A 89 -20.61 20.46 30.95
CA LEU A 89 -21.81 20.69 30.14
C LEU A 89 -22.08 22.20 30.04
N ASN A 90 -22.28 22.68 28.82
CA ASN A 90 -22.76 24.03 28.54
C ASN A 90 -23.82 24.02 27.43
N ALA A 91 -24.86 24.84 27.55
CA ALA A 91 -25.89 24.99 26.54
C ALA A 91 -26.53 26.38 26.60
N GLN A 92 -27.13 26.81 25.48
CA GLN A 92 -28.07 27.92 25.45
C GLN A 92 -29.48 27.41 25.75
N GLY A 93 -30.18 28.09 26.66
CA GLY A 93 -31.43 27.63 27.27
C GLY A 93 -31.23 27.02 28.65
N ASN A 94 -32.32 26.62 29.29
CA ASN A 94 -32.33 25.92 30.58
C ASN A 94 -33.04 24.57 30.43
N ALA A 95 -32.62 23.58 31.22
CA ALA A 95 -33.27 22.27 31.29
C ALA A 95 -32.92 21.60 32.62
N GLN A 96 -33.77 20.70 33.10
CA GLN A 96 -33.35 19.68 34.07
C GLN A 96 -32.48 18.65 33.36
N VAL A 97 -31.37 18.26 33.97
CA VAL A 97 -30.39 17.35 33.38
C VAL A 97 -30.16 16.20 34.34
N ILE A 98 -30.17 14.98 33.82
CA ILE A 98 -29.81 13.77 34.57
C ILE A 98 -28.86 12.90 33.74
N VAL A 99 -28.03 12.12 34.43
CA VAL A 99 -27.31 11.00 33.81
C VAL A 99 -28.27 9.82 33.74
N ALA A 100 -28.58 9.35 32.53
CA ALA A 100 -29.49 8.24 32.33
C ALA A 100 -28.81 6.90 32.71
N GLY A 101 -29.59 5.95 33.23
CA GLY A 101 -29.06 4.66 33.74
C GLY A 101 -29.08 4.51 35.27
N GLY A 102 -29.65 5.47 36.00
CA GLY A 102 -29.81 5.42 37.46
C GLY A 102 -28.65 6.03 38.24
N SER A 103 -28.72 5.97 39.57
CA SER A 103 -27.76 6.64 40.47
C SER A 103 -26.31 6.14 40.37
N SER A 104 -26.12 4.91 39.90
CA SER A 104 -24.79 4.32 39.65
C SER A 104 -24.16 4.75 38.33
N ALA A 105 -24.91 5.40 37.43
CA ALA A 105 -24.40 5.83 36.13
C ALA A 105 -23.61 7.16 36.20
N GLY A 106 -23.87 7.96 37.24
CA GLY A 106 -23.26 9.27 37.43
C GLY A 106 -24.24 10.28 38.01
N ARG A 107 -23.80 11.54 38.13
CA ARG A 107 -24.62 12.62 38.67
C ARG A 107 -24.30 13.96 38.02
N ILE A 108 -25.27 14.87 38.09
CA ILE A 108 -25.07 16.29 37.73
C ILE A 108 -24.70 17.07 38.99
N ALA A 109 -23.71 17.94 38.89
CA ALA A 109 -23.26 18.82 39.97
C ALA A 109 -23.10 20.26 39.47
N ASN A 110 -23.14 21.22 40.39
CA ASN A 110 -22.89 22.65 40.13
C ASN A 110 -23.69 23.22 38.94
N LYS A 111 -24.92 22.72 38.75
CA LYS A 111 -25.79 23.22 37.68
C LYS A 111 -26.20 24.66 37.99
N THR A 112 -25.94 25.57 37.07
CA THR A 112 -26.36 26.97 37.11
C THR A 112 -27.05 27.35 35.80
N TYR A 113 -27.94 28.34 35.88
CA TYR A 113 -28.56 28.97 34.71
C TYR A 113 -28.50 30.48 34.89
N ASN A 114 -27.91 31.17 33.90
CA ASN A 114 -27.87 32.62 33.82
C ASN A 114 -28.94 33.08 32.82
N SER A 115 -29.99 33.75 33.30
CA SER A 115 -31.08 34.24 32.47
C SER A 115 -30.67 35.41 31.57
N SER A 116 -29.69 36.22 31.97
CA SER A 116 -29.20 37.36 31.17
C SER A 116 -28.44 36.91 29.92
N THR A 117 -27.69 35.81 30.01
CA THR A 117 -26.96 35.24 28.87
C THR A 117 -27.67 34.02 28.25
N ASN A 118 -28.83 33.65 28.79
CA ASN A 118 -29.57 32.43 28.47
C ASN A 118 -28.68 31.18 28.45
N THR A 119 -27.81 31.00 29.45
CA THR A 119 -26.78 29.96 29.44
C THR A 119 -26.92 29.03 30.64
N LEU A 120 -26.97 27.72 30.37
CA LEU A 120 -26.84 26.66 31.35
C LEU A 120 -25.39 26.17 31.42
N SER A 121 -24.90 25.92 32.63
CA SER A 121 -23.61 25.26 32.88
C SER A 121 -23.77 24.21 33.96
N ALA A 122 -23.12 23.06 33.83
CA ALA A 122 -23.11 22.02 34.85
C ALA A 122 -21.88 21.12 34.72
N LEU A 123 -21.59 20.38 35.78
CA LEU A 123 -20.61 19.30 35.75
C LEU A 123 -21.34 17.96 35.67
N VAL A 124 -20.99 17.15 34.68
CA VAL A 124 -21.44 15.76 34.56
C VAL A 124 -20.34 14.88 35.17
N ILE A 125 -20.61 14.26 36.31
CA ILE A 125 -19.65 13.43 37.04
C ILE A 125 -19.97 11.97 36.80
N ILE A 126 -19.06 11.28 36.12
CA ILE A 126 -19.16 9.87 35.74
C ILE A 126 -18.19 9.06 36.60
N PRO A 127 -18.65 7.96 37.23
CA PRO A 127 -17.80 7.13 38.08
C PRO A 127 -16.75 6.36 37.27
N GLN A 128 -15.63 6.02 37.91
CA GLN A 128 -14.59 5.18 37.32
C GLN A 128 -15.14 3.81 36.90
N GLY A 129 -14.67 3.30 35.76
CA GLY A 129 -15.11 2.03 35.18
C GLY A 129 -16.44 2.11 34.42
N ALA A 130 -17.06 3.29 34.31
CA ALA A 130 -18.24 3.46 33.49
C ALA A 130 -17.88 3.29 32.00
N SER A 131 -18.60 2.42 31.30
CA SER A 131 -18.37 2.15 29.87
C SER A 131 -19.27 2.97 28.94
N GLN A 132 -20.12 3.84 29.50
CA GLN A 132 -21.12 4.59 28.76
C GLN A 132 -21.45 5.92 29.43
N ILE A 133 -21.83 6.91 28.61
CA ILE A 133 -22.39 8.18 29.08
C ILE A 133 -23.67 8.47 28.28
N MET A 134 -24.78 8.63 29.00
CA MET A 134 -26.07 9.01 28.43
C MET A 134 -26.66 10.14 29.25
N LEU A 135 -27.18 11.16 28.59
CA LEU A 135 -27.80 12.31 29.23
C LEU A 135 -29.27 12.42 28.82
N SER A 136 -30.09 12.87 29.76
CA SER A 136 -31.50 13.18 29.54
C SER A 136 -31.78 14.60 30.01
N PHE A 137 -32.50 15.35 29.17
CA PHE A 137 -32.83 16.76 29.32
C PHE A 137 -34.36 16.89 29.32
N THR A 138 -34.91 17.38 30.43
CA THR A 138 -36.35 17.58 30.60
C THR A 138 -36.67 19.00 31.04
N ASN A 139 -37.92 19.44 30.85
CA ASN A 139 -38.34 20.82 31.12
C ASN A 139 -37.42 21.83 30.40
N THR A 140 -37.13 21.56 29.13
CA THR A 140 -36.32 22.43 28.28
C THR A 140 -37.04 23.76 28.01
N SER A 141 -36.32 24.89 28.08
CA SER A 141 -36.86 26.20 27.73
C SER A 141 -37.05 26.31 26.20
N GLY A 142 -38.14 26.93 25.73
CA GLY A 142 -38.41 27.10 24.29
C GLY A 142 -37.37 27.98 23.57
N PRO A 143 -36.96 27.65 22.33
CA PRO A 143 -37.46 26.59 21.44
C PRO A 143 -36.72 25.24 21.58
N GLY A 144 -36.19 24.91 22.77
CA GLY A 144 -35.29 23.77 23.01
C GLY A 144 -33.88 24.23 23.38
N LEU A 145 -32.98 23.30 23.77
CA LEU A 145 -31.59 23.65 24.04
C LEU A 145 -30.79 23.79 22.74
N GLN A 146 -29.96 24.83 22.66
CA GLN A 146 -29.06 25.09 21.52
C GLN A 146 -27.61 25.15 21.98
N ASN A 147 -26.66 25.10 21.02
CA ASN A 147 -25.22 25.24 21.27
C ASN A 147 -24.72 24.33 22.41
N ILE A 148 -25.24 23.11 22.47
CA ILE A 148 -24.94 22.14 23.52
C ILE A 148 -23.51 21.65 23.33
N SER A 149 -22.75 21.64 24.41
CA SER A 149 -21.42 21.05 24.47
C SER A 149 -21.25 20.24 25.74
N VAL A 150 -20.66 19.06 25.60
CA VAL A 150 -20.23 18.21 26.72
C VAL A 150 -18.76 17.92 26.51
N LEU A 151 -17.91 18.66 27.22
CA LEU A 151 -16.48 18.60 27.01
C LEU A 151 -15.86 17.46 27.81
N GLN A 152 -14.94 16.73 27.18
CA GLN A 152 -14.12 15.73 27.85
C GLN A 152 -13.32 16.35 29.02
N PRO A 153 -12.90 15.53 30.02
CA PRO A 153 -12.18 16.03 31.19
C PRO A 153 -10.88 16.74 30.79
N GLY A 154 -10.56 17.83 31.49
CA GLY A 154 -9.33 18.62 31.27
C GLY A 154 -9.42 19.68 30.17
N TYR A 155 -10.60 19.89 29.59
CA TYR A 155 -10.86 20.89 28.55
C TYR A 155 -11.85 21.97 29.01
N ASP A 156 -11.74 23.16 28.44
CA ASP A 156 -12.62 24.31 28.71
C ASP A 156 -13.42 24.74 27.46
N LEU A 157 -14.33 25.69 27.63
CA LEU A 157 -15.20 26.16 26.54
C LEU A 157 -14.46 26.79 25.36
N ALA A 158 -13.21 27.26 25.54
CA ALA A 158 -12.41 27.78 24.44
C ALA A 158 -11.98 26.67 23.48
N SER A 159 -11.86 25.44 23.98
CA SER A 159 -11.46 24.25 23.22
C SER A 159 -12.63 23.44 22.63
N LYS A 160 -13.88 23.93 22.70
CA LYS A 160 -15.08 23.15 22.30
C LYS A 160 -15.09 22.67 20.84
N SER A 161 -14.36 23.34 19.96
CA SER A 161 -14.24 22.99 18.55
C SER A 161 -12.96 22.19 18.23
N ASN A 162 -12.12 21.93 19.24
CA ASN A 162 -10.82 21.29 19.04
C ASN A 162 -10.95 19.76 19.01
N ILE A 163 -9.87 19.16 18.51
CA ILE A 163 -9.59 17.74 18.61
C ILE A 163 -8.83 17.50 19.91
N THR A 164 -9.03 16.34 20.53
CA THR A 164 -8.32 16.01 21.78
C THR A 164 -6.81 15.92 21.54
N ASN A 165 -6.03 16.34 22.53
CA ASN A 165 -4.57 16.23 22.52
C ASN A 165 -4.10 14.77 22.33
N LEU A 166 -4.84 13.80 22.89
CA LEU A 166 -4.56 12.38 22.72
C LEU A 166 -4.69 11.94 21.26
N MET A 167 -5.76 12.38 20.58
CA MET A 167 -5.97 12.08 19.18
C MET A 167 -4.90 12.74 18.30
N LEU A 168 -4.58 14.01 18.54
CA LEU A 168 -3.50 14.70 17.81
C LEU A 168 -2.15 13.99 18.00
N ALA A 169 -1.82 13.57 19.22
CA ALA A 169 -0.60 12.80 19.50
C ALA A 169 -0.60 11.43 18.81
N HIS A 170 -1.74 10.75 18.76
CA HIS A 170 -1.89 9.47 18.06
C HIS A 170 -1.65 9.61 16.55
N LEU A 171 -2.27 10.63 15.94
CA LEU A 171 -2.18 10.92 14.50
C LEU A 171 -0.80 11.40 14.07
N SER A 172 -0.06 12.12 14.92
CA SER A 172 1.29 12.62 14.63
C SER A 172 2.35 11.51 14.43
N ARG A 173 1.97 10.23 14.60
CA ARG A 173 2.86 9.08 14.40
C ARG A 173 2.86 8.55 12.96
N PHE A 174 1.91 9.00 12.14
CA PHE A 174 1.74 8.53 10.77
C PHE A 174 2.26 9.56 9.77
N SER A 175 2.72 9.08 8.61
CA SER A 175 3.16 9.95 7.52
C SER A 175 1.99 10.43 6.66
N ILE A 176 0.88 9.69 6.67
CA ILE A 176 -0.33 10.00 5.90
C ILE A 176 -1.59 9.56 6.66
N ILE A 177 -2.65 10.35 6.59
CA ILE A 177 -3.96 10.01 7.15
C ILE A 177 -5.00 9.93 6.04
N ARG A 178 -5.73 8.82 5.97
CA ARG A 178 -6.82 8.59 5.03
C ARG A 178 -8.17 8.89 5.69
N PHE A 179 -8.97 9.75 5.08
CA PHE A 179 -10.22 10.28 5.62
C PHE A 179 -11.48 9.59 5.06
N MET A 180 -11.35 8.37 4.53
CA MET A 180 -12.44 7.64 3.84
C MET A 180 -13.68 7.46 4.72
N ASP A 181 -13.54 6.89 5.91
CA ASP A 181 -14.66 6.70 6.85
C ASP A 181 -15.04 8.00 7.56
N TRP A 182 -14.06 8.90 7.77
CA TRP A 182 -14.28 10.22 8.34
C TRP A 182 -15.36 11.01 7.58
N THR A 183 -15.25 11.05 6.25
CA THR A 183 -16.25 11.69 5.35
C THR A 183 -17.34 10.71 4.90
N SER A 184 -17.39 9.51 5.49
CA SER A 184 -18.38 8.46 5.19
C SER A 184 -18.53 8.18 3.69
N THR A 185 -17.41 7.97 3.00
CA THR A 185 -17.35 7.77 1.54
C THR A 185 -18.18 6.56 1.07
N ASN A 186 -18.17 5.47 1.84
CA ASN A 186 -18.90 4.26 1.50
C ASN A 186 -20.41 4.48 1.54
N ASN A 187 -21.10 4.14 0.44
CA ASN A 187 -22.54 4.36 0.26
C ASN A 187 -22.99 5.82 0.45
N ASN A 188 -22.07 6.78 0.26
CA ASN A 188 -22.37 8.21 0.40
C ASN A 188 -23.39 8.66 -0.68
N PRO A 189 -24.53 9.27 -0.28
CA PRO A 189 -25.56 9.74 -1.20
C PRO A 189 -25.31 11.16 -1.74
N ASP A 190 -24.32 11.89 -1.22
CA ASP A 190 -24.08 13.29 -1.56
C ASP A 190 -23.70 13.45 -3.03
N VAL A 191 -24.30 14.43 -3.68
CA VAL A 191 -24.05 14.78 -5.09
C VAL A 191 -23.58 16.22 -5.23
N ASN A 192 -24.19 17.15 -4.51
CA ASN A 192 -23.93 18.59 -4.57
C ASN A 192 -23.24 19.08 -3.30
N TRP A 193 -22.53 20.20 -3.37
CA TRP A 193 -21.83 20.76 -2.20
C TRP A 193 -22.77 21.01 -1.01
N ASN A 194 -23.99 21.48 -1.29
CA ASN A 194 -25.00 21.74 -0.26
C ASN A 194 -25.58 20.47 0.40
N ASP A 195 -25.28 19.28 -0.13
CA ASP A 195 -25.66 18.01 0.51
C ASP A 195 -24.73 17.69 1.70
N THR A 196 -23.52 18.26 1.71
CA THR A 196 -22.51 18.01 2.75
C THR A 196 -22.95 18.48 4.13
N THR A 197 -22.32 17.92 5.17
CA THR A 197 -22.59 18.31 6.55
C THR A 197 -21.92 19.65 6.88
N SER A 198 -22.70 20.65 7.31
CA SER A 198 -22.17 21.93 7.80
C SER A 198 -21.40 21.76 9.12
N VAL A 199 -20.33 22.55 9.32
CA VAL A 199 -19.59 22.63 10.60
C VAL A 199 -20.47 23.07 11.78
N ASP A 200 -21.55 23.81 11.52
CA ASP A 200 -22.46 24.28 12.56
C ASP A 200 -23.46 23.19 12.98
N TRP A 201 -23.60 22.12 12.19
CA TRP A 201 -24.46 21.00 12.55
C TRP A 201 -23.95 20.30 13.82
N PRO A 202 -24.80 19.99 14.82
CA PRO A 202 -24.34 19.59 16.14
C PRO A 202 -23.66 18.22 16.19
N GLN A 203 -24.13 17.25 15.39
CA GLN A 203 -23.72 15.84 15.48
C GLN A 203 -23.27 15.31 14.11
N TYR A 204 -22.04 14.85 13.98
CA TYR A 204 -21.45 14.33 12.74
C TYR A 204 -21.55 12.81 12.59
N THR A 205 -22.47 12.17 13.33
CA THR A 205 -22.77 10.74 13.17
C THR A 205 -23.92 10.54 12.18
N THR A 206 -24.10 9.30 11.70
CA THR A 206 -25.20 8.92 10.80
C THR A 206 -26.56 9.47 11.27
N PRO A 207 -27.36 10.09 10.38
CA PRO A 207 -27.23 10.14 8.92
C PRO A 207 -26.24 11.20 8.38
N LYS A 208 -25.66 12.04 9.23
CA LYS A 208 -24.60 12.99 8.86
C LYS A 208 -23.21 12.34 8.96
N HIS A 209 -22.19 13.10 8.61
CA HIS A 209 -20.78 12.68 8.65
C HIS A 209 -19.90 13.92 8.89
N ASN A 210 -18.58 13.75 9.02
CA ASN A 210 -17.74 14.91 9.31
C ASN A 210 -17.72 15.90 8.13
N PRO A 211 -17.83 17.22 8.40
CA PRO A 211 -17.62 18.27 7.42
C PRO A 211 -16.22 18.22 6.80
N TRP A 212 -16.09 18.62 5.54
CA TRP A 212 -14.79 18.65 4.86
C TRP A 212 -13.80 19.61 5.52
N GLU A 213 -14.29 20.70 6.11
CA GLU A 213 -13.52 21.72 6.84
C GLU A 213 -12.78 21.14 8.06
N THR A 214 -13.22 19.98 8.56
CA THR A 214 -12.56 19.35 9.71
C THR A 214 -11.21 18.71 9.34
N ILE A 215 -10.98 18.39 8.07
CA ILE A 215 -9.70 17.83 7.59
C ILE A 215 -8.56 18.84 7.78
N PRO A 216 -8.61 20.06 7.21
CA PRO A 216 -7.56 21.06 7.47
C PRO A 216 -7.51 21.47 8.94
N LEU A 217 -8.66 21.53 9.64
CA LEU A 217 -8.70 21.77 11.10
C LEU A 217 -7.82 20.78 11.87
N ILE A 218 -7.96 19.47 11.61
CA ILE A 218 -7.16 18.42 12.27
C ILE A 218 -5.69 18.54 11.89
N VAL A 219 -5.42 18.56 10.58
CA VAL A 219 -4.06 18.32 10.09
C VAL A 219 -3.15 19.51 10.36
N ASN A 220 -3.68 20.74 10.32
CA ASN A 220 -2.91 21.94 10.66
C ASN A 220 -2.58 22.04 12.16
N GLN A 221 -3.21 21.23 13.02
CA GLN A 221 -2.89 21.15 14.46
C GLN A 221 -1.83 20.09 14.77
N LEU A 222 -1.41 19.28 13.80
CA LEU A 222 -0.40 18.25 14.02
C LEU A 222 0.99 18.90 14.10
N ASN A 223 1.83 18.36 14.99
CA ASN A 223 3.21 18.85 15.20
C ASN A 223 4.19 18.37 14.11
N SER A 224 3.73 17.52 13.21
CA SER A 224 4.48 16.98 12.08
C SER A 224 3.72 17.19 10.78
N ASN A 225 4.44 17.31 9.67
CA ASN A 225 3.82 17.31 8.35
C ASN A 225 3.27 15.91 8.06
N VAL A 226 1.95 15.80 7.99
CA VAL A 226 1.24 14.56 7.67
C VAL A 226 0.44 14.78 6.39
N ASP A 227 0.73 13.99 5.36
CA ASP A 227 -0.02 14.01 4.10
C ASP A 227 -1.46 13.54 4.33
N ILE A 228 -2.38 13.90 3.43
CA ILE A 228 -3.78 13.45 3.51
C ILE A 228 -4.15 12.59 2.32
N TRP A 229 -5.05 11.64 2.55
CA TRP A 229 -5.73 10.88 1.50
C TRP A 229 -7.23 11.06 1.63
N ILE A 230 -7.83 11.63 0.60
CA ILE A 230 -9.27 11.92 0.52
C ILE A 230 -9.94 11.13 -0.59
N ASN A 231 -11.19 10.75 -0.34
CA ASN A 231 -12.01 10.00 -1.28
C ASN A 231 -13.19 10.88 -1.67
N ILE A 232 -13.32 11.17 -2.96
CA ILE A 232 -14.45 11.95 -3.50
C ILE A 232 -15.64 11.00 -3.67
N PRO A 233 -16.85 11.32 -3.16
CA PRO A 233 -18.04 10.48 -3.32
C PRO A 233 -18.31 10.11 -4.78
N TRP A 234 -18.86 8.92 -5.01
CA TRP A 234 -19.02 8.37 -6.36
C TRP A 234 -19.92 9.23 -7.26
N GLY A 235 -20.91 9.90 -6.66
CA GLY A 235 -21.92 10.73 -7.31
C GLY A 235 -21.59 12.23 -7.31
N ALA A 236 -20.44 12.65 -6.77
CA ALA A 236 -20.08 14.06 -6.64
C ALA A 236 -20.06 14.78 -7.99
N SER A 237 -20.82 15.88 -8.07
CA SER A 237 -20.86 16.80 -9.21
C SER A 237 -19.52 17.52 -9.39
N ASP A 238 -19.33 18.18 -10.54
CA ASP A 238 -18.12 19.00 -10.76
C ASP A 238 -18.00 20.11 -9.70
N ASP A 239 -19.11 20.75 -9.34
CA ASP A 239 -19.17 21.78 -8.30
C ASP A 239 -18.73 21.26 -6.93
N TYR A 240 -19.17 20.06 -6.54
CA TYR A 240 -18.71 19.41 -5.30
C TYR A 240 -17.19 19.28 -5.27
N VAL A 241 -16.61 18.75 -6.35
CA VAL A 241 -15.14 18.52 -6.44
C VAL A 241 -14.37 19.84 -6.42
N LEU A 242 -14.89 20.87 -7.09
CA LEU A 242 -14.29 22.21 -7.09
C LEU A 242 -14.31 22.84 -5.69
N ASN A 243 -15.40 22.73 -4.95
CA ASN A 243 -15.48 23.24 -3.57
C ASN A 243 -14.52 22.50 -2.63
N VAL A 244 -14.41 21.17 -2.73
CA VAL A 244 -13.40 20.40 -1.99
C VAL A 244 -11.98 20.88 -2.33
N ALA A 245 -11.67 21.06 -3.61
CA ALA A 245 -10.35 21.54 -4.04
C ALA A 245 -10.06 22.95 -3.51
N GLN A 246 -11.03 23.88 -3.57
CA GLN A 246 -10.89 25.24 -3.05
C GLN A 246 -10.70 25.26 -1.54
N LEU A 247 -11.47 24.45 -0.81
CA LEU A 247 -11.33 24.31 0.64
C LEU A 247 -9.91 23.87 1.01
N MET A 248 -9.39 22.84 0.35
CA MET A 248 -8.04 22.34 0.61
C MET A 248 -6.96 23.34 0.20
N LEU A 249 -7.14 24.07 -0.89
CA LEU A 249 -6.19 25.11 -1.31
C LEU A 249 -6.11 26.23 -0.28
N ASN A 250 -7.28 26.68 0.22
CA ASN A 250 -7.40 27.86 1.07
C ASN A 250 -7.06 27.59 2.54
N GLN A 251 -7.36 26.38 3.03
CA GLN A 251 -7.30 26.08 4.47
C GLN A 251 -6.23 25.05 4.84
N LEU A 252 -5.81 24.15 3.95
CA LEU A 252 -4.78 23.16 4.29
C LEU A 252 -3.38 23.77 4.13
N ASN A 253 -2.48 23.49 5.07
CA ASN A 253 -1.09 23.92 5.00
C ASN A 253 -0.48 23.62 3.61
N PRO A 254 0.15 24.61 2.94
CA PRO A 254 0.65 24.48 1.56
C PRO A 254 1.73 23.41 1.36
N THR A 255 2.41 22.98 2.43
CA THR A 255 3.45 21.93 2.34
C THR A 255 2.89 20.51 2.31
N ILE A 256 1.59 20.35 2.56
CA ILE A 256 0.94 19.05 2.69
C ILE A 256 0.50 18.53 1.32
N ASN A 257 0.85 17.28 1.02
CA ASN A 257 0.39 16.61 -0.19
C ASN A 257 -0.99 15.97 0.03
N ILE A 258 -1.78 15.95 -1.05
CA ILE A 258 -3.17 15.48 -1.05
C ILE A 258 -3.27 14.34 -2.05
N TYR A 259 -3.46 13.13 -1.54
CA TYR A 259 -3.82 11.95 -2.31
C TYR A 259 -5.32 11.98 -2.55
N VAL A 260 -5.74 11.92 -3.80
CA VAL A 260 -7.15 12.02 -4.19
C VAL A 260 -7.57 10.73 -4.89
N GLU A 261 -8.66 10.14 -4.44
CA GLU A 261 -9.20 8.89 -4.97
C GLU A 261 -10.67 9.07 -5.37
N TYR A 262 -11.10 8.41 -6.45
CA TYR A 262 -12.51 8.34 -6.83
C TYR A 262 -13.22 7.27 -6.01
N SER A 263 -14.01 7.72 -5.02
CA SER A 263 -14.76 6.89 -4.08
C SER A 263 -13.88 5.84 -3.39
N ASN A 264 -14.47 4.77 -2.85
CA ASN A 264 -13.78 3.65 -2.22
C ASN A 264 -14.26 2.34 -2.85
N GLU A 265 -13.32 1.45 -3.17
CA GLU A 265 -13.56 0.09 -3.68
C GLU A 265 -14.71 -0.01 -4.70
N VAL A 266 -14.67 0.80 -5.76
CA VAL A 266 -15.71 0.81 -6.80
C VAL A 266 -15.79 -0.52 -7.60
N TRP A 267 -14.88 -1.45 -7.31
CA TRP A 267 -14.89 -2.84 -7.78
C TRP A 267 -15.69 -3.80 -6.87
N ASN A 268 -16.02 -3.40 -5.65
CA ASN A 268 -16.63 -4.24 -4.62
C ASN A 268 -18.16 -4.08 -4.60
N TYR A 269 -18.89 -5.04 -5.20
CA TYR A 269 -20.34 -5.01 -5.33
C TYR A 269 -21.13 -5.16 -4.02
N ILE A 270 -20.49 -5.28 -2.85
CA ILE A 270 -21.22 -5.11 -1.59
C ILE A 270 -21.71 -3.67 -1.43
N PHE A 271 -20.96 -2.71 -1.97
CA PHE A 271 -21.26 -1.29 -1.85
C PHE A 271 -22.17 -0.78 -2.96
N THR A 272 -23.01 0.21 -2.64
CA THR A 272 -23.93 0.82 -3.61
C THR A 272 -23.18 1.54 -4.72
N GLN A 273 -22.05 2.18 -4.42
CA GLN A 273 -21.25 2.90 -5.43
C GLN A 273 -20.73 2.00 -6.56
N ALA A 274 -20.35 0.74 -6.27
CA ALA A 274 -19.83 -0.18 -7.28
C ALA A 274 -20.95 -0.60 -8.26
N LYS A 275 -22.15 -0.87 -7.73
CA LYS A 275 -23.35 -1.17 -8.52
C LYS A 275 -23.74 0.02 -9.40
N ALA A 276 -23.76 1.22 -8.82
CA ALA A 276 -24.11 2.44 -9.53
C ALA A 276 -23.08 2.80 -10.62
N ASN A 277 -21.78 2.59 -10.35
CA ASN A 277 -20.73 2.78 -11.35
C ASN A 277 -20.88 1.83 -12.54
N LEU A 278 -21.20 0.55 -12.30
CA LEU A 278 -21.50 -0.41 -13.36
C LEU A 278 -22.69 0.03 -14.21
N GLN A 279 -23.78 0.46 -13.57
CA GLN A 279 -24.97 0.96 -14.27
C GLN A 279 -24.65 2.19 -15.11
N ALA A 280 -23.90 3.15 -14.56
CA ALA A 280 -23.48 4.36 -15.27
C ALA A 280 -22.55 4.04 -16.45
N ALA A 281 -21.65 3.06 -16.32
CA ALA A 281 -20.79 2.60 -17.42
C ALA A 281 -21.62 1.97 -18.55
N ASN A 282 -22.56 1.08 -18.21
CA ASN A 282 -23.47 0.47 -19.19
C ASN A 282 -24.32 1.53 -19.90
N ASN A 283 -24.87 2.49 -19.16
CA ASN A 283 -25.67 3.56 -19.73
C ASN A 283 -24.85 4.43 -20.71
N SER A 284 -23.58 4.72 -20.36
CA SER A 284 -22.68 5.46 -21.23
C SER A 284 -22.47 4.76 -22.57
N VAL A 285 -22.18 3.45 -22.55
CA VAL A 285 -21.90 2.68 -23.77
C VAL A 285 -23.18 2.42 -24.58
N LEU A 286 -24.23 1.92 -23.93
CA LEU A 286 -25.41 1.39 -24.62
C LEU A 286 -26.41 2.46 -25.02
N ASN A 287 -26.53 3.55 -24.25
CA ASN A 287 -27.60 4.53 -24.41
C ASN A 287 -27.10 5.94 -24.80
N GLN A 288 -25.83 6.26 -24.59
CA GLN A 288 -25.28 7.61 -24.85
C GLN A 288 -24.29 7.67 -26.01
N GLY A 289 -24.04 6.55 -26.72
CA GLY A 289 -23.07 6.49 -27.81
C GLY A 289 -21.61 6.49 -27.34
N ASP A 290 -21.36 6.04 -26.11
CA ASP A 290 -20.03 5.90 -25.49
C ASP A 290 -19.14 7.16 -25.52
N PRO A 291 -19.61 8.30 -24.96
CA PRO A 291 -18.82 9.54 -24.95
C PRO A 291 -17.51 9.41 -24.18
N LEU A 292 -17.45 8.48 -23.23
CA LEU A 292 -16.25 8.18 -22.45
C LEU A 292 -15.30 7.19 -23.14
N LYS A 293 -15.68 6.64 -24.30
CA LYS A 293 -14.91 5.62 -25.04
C LYS A 293 -14.56 4.39 -24.18
N LEU A 294 -15.46 3.99 -23.30
CA LEU A 294 -15.28 2.84 -22.41
C LEU A 294 -15.18 1.53 -23.21
N ALA A 295 -15.75 1.46 -24.41
CA ALA A 295 -15.67 0.33 -25.33
C ALA A 295 -14.68 0.56 -26.49
N TYR A 296 -13.57 1.30 -26.25
CA TYR A 296 -12.58 1.64 -27.28
C TYR A 296 -11.97 0.44 -28.04
N ASP A 297 -12.03 -0.76 -27.46
CA ASP A 297 -11.52 -2.02 -27.99
C ASP A 297 -12.64 -2.96 -28.49
N ASN A 298 -13.87 -2.45 -28.60
CA ASN A 298 -15.08 -3.22 -28.93
C ASN A 298 -15.41 -4.36 -27.94
N SER A 299 -14.84 -4.35 -26.72
CA SER A 299 -15.24 -5.29 -25.67
C SER A 299 -16.70 -5.07 -25.30
N THR A 300 -17.45 -6.17 -25.14
CA THR A 300 -18.85 -6.18 -24.68
C THR A 300 -19.00 -6.45 -23.18
N ASN A 301 -17.87 -6.57 -22.45
CA ASN A 301 -17.87 -6.87 -21.03
C ASN A 301 -18.14 -5.62 -20.19
N SER A 302 -19.33 -5.57 -19.58
CA SER A 302 -19.78 -4.46 -18.73
C SER A 302 -18.91 -4.22 -17.49
N GLY A 303 -18.30 -5.27 -16.93
CA GLY A 303 -17.35 -5.15 -15.83
C GLY A 303 -16.09 -4.40 -16.26
N TYR A 304 -15.59 -4.63 -17.48
CA TYR A 304 -14.45 -3.89 -18.02
C TYR A 304 -14.81 -2.41 -18.20
N TRP A 305 -15.99 -2.10 -18.74
CA TRP A 305 -16.46 -0.73 -18.84
C TRP A 305 -16.54 -0.04 -17.47
N ALA A 306 -16.97 -0.74 -16.43
CA ALA A 306 -17.04 -0.22 -15.06
C ALA A 306 -15.64 0.11 -14.49
N PHE A 307 -14.65 -0.75 -14.69
CA PHE A 307 -13.26 -0.47 -14.27
C PHE A 307 -12.66 0.71 -15.04
N ARG A 308 -12.91 0.79 -16.35
CA ARG A 308 -12.48 1.91 -17.20
C ARG A 308 -13.15 3.22 -16.78
N ARG A 309 -14.43 3.19 -16.41
CA ARG A 309 -15.15 4.35 -15.90
C ARG A 309 -14.52 4.87 -14.61
N THR A 310 -14.09 3.98 -13.71
CA THR A 310 -13.37 4.37 -12.48
C THR A 310 -12.11 5.18 -12.82
N ALA A 311 -11.34 4.75 -13.83
CA ALA A 311 -10.18 5.48 -14.32
C ALA A 311 -10.53 6.82 -14.98
N SER A 312 -11.61 6.86 -15.77
CA SER A 312 -12.15 8.11 -16.36
C SER A 312 -12.54 9.12 -15.28
N GLN A 313 -13.13 8.67 -14.17
CA GLN A 313 -13.56 9.54 -13.07
C GLN A 313 -12.39 10.13 -12.27
N ILE A 314 -11.35 9.34 -11.96
CA ILE A 314 -10.17 9.91 -11.30
C ILE A 314 -9.43 10.90 -12.24
N LYS A 315 -9.43 10.66 -13.56
CA LYS A 315 -8.94 11.64 -14.54
C LYS A 315 -9.77 12.92 -14.50
N ARG A 316 -11.11 12.83 -14.50
CA ARG A 316 -12.01 13.99 -14.34
C ARG A 316 -11.68 14.79 -13.08
N ILE A 317 -11.55 14.12 -11.94
CA ILE A 317 -11.19 14.75 -10.66
C ILE A 317 -9.82 15.41 -10.77
N SER A 318 -8.82 14.75 -11.36
CA SER A 318 -7.49 15.35 -11.59
C SER A 318 -7.60 16.65 -12.38
N ASP A 319 -8.40 16.69 -13.45
CA ASP A 319 -8.55 17.89 -14.26
C ASP A 319 -9.28 19.03 -13.52
N LEU A 320 -10.31 18.71 -12.73
CA LEU A 320 -10.97 19.70 -11.87
C LEU A 320 -10.02 20.26 -10.82
N PHE A 321 -9.18 19.44 -10.20
CA PHE A 321 -8.15 19.93 -9.29
C PHE A 321 -7.13 20.83 -9.99
N LYS A 322 -6.82 20.60 -11.28
CA LYS A 322 -5.90 21.48 -12.04
C LYS A 322 -6.47 22.88 -12.23
N THR A 323 -7.79 23.04 -12.35
CA THR A 323 -8.40 24.38 -12.50
C THR A 323 -8.28 25.22 -11.25
N VAL A 324 -8.14 24.59 -10.08
CA VAL A 324 -8.00 25.25 -8.78
C VAL A 324 -6.54 25.39 -8.34
N PHE A 325 -5.75 24.31 -8.42
CA PHE A 325 -4.37 24.27 -7.95
C PHE A 325 -3.33 24.67 -9.00
N GLY A 326 -3.70 24.76 -10.28
CA GLY A 326 -2.76 24.90 -11.38
C GLY A 326 -2.18 23.55 -11.84
N GLN A 327 -1.90 23.43 -13.14
CA GLN A 327 -1.43 22.19 -13.76
C GLN A 327 -0.07 21.72 -13.21
N GLU A 328 0.78 22.64 -12.76
CA GLU A 328 2.08 22.40 -12.15
C GLU A 328 1.98 21.69 -10.79
N ASN A 329 0.83 21.79 -10.09
CA ASN A 329 0.63 21.24 -8.76
C ASN A 329 -0.15 19.91 -8.72
N VAL A 330 -0.67 19.44 -9.85
CA VAL A 330 -1.44 18.19 -9.95
C VAL A 330 -0.76 17.14 -10.84
N GLY A 331 -0.65 15.91 -10.34
CA GLY A 331 -0.14 14.75 -11.06
C GLY A 331 1.00 14.02 -10.34
N PRO A 332 1.91 13.34 -11.05
CA PRO A 332 2.95 12.52 -10.45
C PRO A 332 3.91 13.36 -9.61
N TRP A 333 4.21 12.88 -8.40
CA TRP A 333 5.17 13.51 -7.48
C TRP A 333 4.93 15.00 -7.16
N LYS A 334 3.71 15.50 -7.38
CA LYS A 334 3.29 16.88 -7.08
C LYS A 334 2.50 16.94 -5.78
N ARG A 335 1.99 18.13 -5.43
CA ARG A 335 1.16 18.37 -4.23
C ARG A 335 -0.14 17.57 -4.29
N ILE A 336 -0.90 17.67 -5.38
CA ILE A 336 -2.10 16.86 -5.60
C ILE A 336 -1.73 15.60 -6.35
N ARG A 337 -2.05 14.44 -5.76
CA ARG A 337 -1.63 13.10 -6.19
C ARG A 337 -2.87 12.24 -6.49
N PRO A 338 -3.40 12.27 -7.73
CA PRO A 338 -4.51 11.39 -8.11
C PRO A 338 -4.09 9.92 -8.07
N ILE A 339 -4.92 9.07 -7.46
CA ILE A 339 -4.68 7.64 -7.26
C ILE A 339 -5.80 6.81 -7.90
N LEU A 340 -5.41 5.83 -8.72
CA LEU A 340 -6.34 4.81 -9.21
C LEU A 340 -6.33 3.59 -8.27
N ALA A 341 -7.40 3.39 -7.51
CA ALA A 341 -7.54 2.26 -6.61
C ALA A 341 -8.11 1.01 -7.31
N GLY A 342 -7.69 -0.16 -6.83
CA GLY A 342 -8.14 -1.46 -7.31
C GLY A 342 -8.08 -2.55 -6.24
N GLN A 343 -8.24 -3.80 -6.65
CA GLN A 343 -8.24 -4.95 -5.74
C GLN A 343 -6.87 -5.65 -5.76
N SER A 344 -6.34 -6.00 -4.58
CA SER A 344 -5.03 -6.66 -4.49
C SER A 344 -5.01 -7.97 -5.29
N VAL A 345 -5.93 -8.90 -5.01
CA VAL A 345 -5.97 -10.24 -5.64
C VAL A 345 -6.50 -10.26 -7.08
N ASN A 346 -6.97 -9.14 -7.62
CA ASN A 346 -7.52 -9.08 -8.98
C ASN A 346 -6.91 -7.91 -9.77
N PRO A 347 -5.77 -8.15 -10.44
CA PRO A 347 -5.08 -7.13 -11.22
C PRO A 347 -5.91 -6.52 -12.36
N ILE A 348 -6.93 -7.23 -12.86
CA ILE A 348 -7.76 -6.77 -13.98
C ILE A 348 -8.41 -5.41 -13.69
N VAL A 349 -8.73 -5.13 -12.42
CA VAL A 349 -9.33 -3.84 -12.01
C VAL A 349 -8.41 -2.68 -12.38
N ILE A 350 -7.11 -2.80 -12.09
CA ILE A 350 -6.11 -1.76 -12.39
C ILE A 350 -5.73 -1.79 -13.87
N THR A 351 -5.48 -2.96 -14.45
CA THR A 351 -4.97 -3.03 -15.84
C THR A 351 -5.98 -2.47 -16.83
N GLN A 352 -7.28 -2.78 -16.67
CA GLN A 352 -8.35 -2.21 -17.50
C GLN A 352 -8.40 -0.69 -17.39
N GLY A 353 -8.20 -0.13 -16.19
CA GLY A 353 -8.19 1.31 -15.99
C GLY A 353 -6.99 2.01 -16.65
N LEU A 354 -5.78 1.48 -16.44
CA LEU A 354 -4.56 2.08 -16.98
C LEU A 354 -4.46 1.98 -18.50
N ASP A 355 -4.86 0.85 -19.10
CA ASP A 355 -4.85 0.68 -20.56
C ASP A 355 -5.82 1.60 -21.25
N TYR A 356 -7.01 1.76 -20.67
CA TYR A 356 -7.99 2.73 -21.12
C TYR A 356 -7.44 4.16 -21.06
N LEU A 357 -6.83 4.57 -19.94
CA LEU A 357 -6.23 5.89 -19.84
C LEU A 357 -5.15 6.09 -20.91
N ASN A 358 -4.25 5.12 -21.06
CA ASN A 358 -3.18 5.16 -22.05
C ASN A 358 -3.72 5.31 -23.47
N LYS A 359 -4.78 4.58 -23.82
CA LYS A 359 -5.35 4.58 -25.16
C LYS A 359 -6.22 5.80 -25.45
N VAL A 360 -6.98 6.29 -24.47
CA VAL A 360 -7.99 7.34 -24.67
C VAL A 360 -7.45 8.74 -24.38
N TYR A 361 -6.59 8.89 -23.38
CA TYR A 361 -6.06 10.19 -22.94
C TYR A 361 -4.54 10.32 -23.09
N GLY A 362 -3.80 9.21 -23.14
CA GLY A 362 -2.33 9.18 -23.19
C GLY A 362 -1.72 8.59 -21.92
N ALA A 363 -0.39 8.65 -21.80
CA ALA A 363 0.35 7.95 -20.75
C ALA A 363 -0.20 8.26 -19.33
N PRO A 364 -0.61 7.25 -18.53
CA PRO A 364 -1.19 7.44 -17.20
C PRO A 364 -0.35 8.29 -16.24
N SER A 365 0.99 8.23 -16.33
CA SER A 365 1.89 9.07 -15.52
C SER A 365 1.76 10.56 -15.77
N THR A 366 1.08 11.01 -16.83
CA THR A 366 0.81 12.43 -17.03
C THR A 366 -0.35 12.94 -16.16
N PHE A 367 -1.17 12.05 -15.60
CA PHE A 367 -2.37 12.38 -14.83
C PHE A 367 -2.33 11.81 -13.40
N LEU A 368 -1.83 10.59 -13.25
CA LEU A 368 -1.84 9.85 -11.99
C LEU A 368 -0.49 9.94 -11.29
N HIS A 369 -0.53 9.97 -9.96
CA HIS A 369 0.64 9.74 -9.13
C HIS A 369 0.92 8.24 -8.95
N GLY A 370 -0.14 7.45 -8.81
CA GLY A 370 0.01 6.04 -8.47
C GLY A 370 -1.27 5.23 -8.63
N ILE A 371 -1.12 3.94 -8.40
CA ILE A 371 -2.20 3.01 -8.14
C ILE A 371 -2.25 2.66 -6.66
N ALA A 372 -3.38 2.12 -6.21
CA ALA A 372 -3.49 1.60 -4.86
C ALA A 372 -4.27 0.29 -4.78
N ILE A 373 -3.92 -0.56 -3.82
CA ILE A 373 -4.52 -1.87 -3.56
C ILE A 373 -4.75 -2.08 -2.05
N ALA A 374 -5.51 -3.11 -1.67
CA ALA A 374 -5.71 -3.54 -0.28
C ALA A 374 -5.01 -4.89 0.01
N PRO A 375 -3.70 -4.90 0.29
CA PRO A 375 -2.97 -6.12 0.61
C PRO A 375 -3.18 -6.57 2.07
N TYR A 376 -3.88 -7.69 2.26
CA TYR A 376 -4.11 -8.33 3.57
C TYR A 376 -3.44 -9.69 3.64
N PHE A 377 -2.65 -9.94 4.69
CA PHE A 377 -2.11 -11.28 4.97
C PHE A 377 -3.00 -11.98 6.00
N ASP A 378 -3.33 -13.24 5.76
CA ASP A 378 -4.34 -13.99 6.50
C ASP A 378 -3.77 -15.23 7.22
N LEU A 379 -4.65 -16.09 7.73
CA LEU A 379 -4.26 -17.31 8.44
C LEU A 379 -3.84 -18.47 7.50
N ALA A 380 -3.75 -18.24 6.19
CA ALA A 380 -3.39 -19.24 5.18
C ALA A 380 -4.17 -20.56 5.37
N GLN A 381 -3.46 -21.68 5.57
CA GLN A 381 -4.04 -23.00 5.78
C GLN A 381 -4.92 -23.13 7.04
N TYR A 382 -4.76 -22.23 8.02
CA TYR A 382 -5.48 -22.26 9.28
C TYR A 382 -6.79 -21.45 9.27
N LYS A 383 -7.13 -20.78 8.17
CA LYS A 383 -8.28 -19.84 8.10
C LYS A 383 -9.64 -20.42 8.52
N THR A 384 -9.85 -21.72 8.32
CA THR A 384 -11.10 -22.41 8.69
C THR A 384 -10.99 -23.27 9.96
N TRP A 385 -9.82 -23.29 10.61
CA TRP A 385 -9.59 -24.15 11.77
C TRP A 385 -10.19 -23.56 13.05
N SER A 386 -10.58 -24.44 13.97
CA SER A 386 -10.96 -24.10 15.34
C SER A 386 -9.88 -24.54 16.34
N ASN A 387 -9.95 -24.03 17.57
CA ASN A 387 -9.02 -24.35 18.67
C ASN A 387 -7.53 -24.09 18.35
N LEU A 388 -7.26 -23.03 17.59
CA LEU A 388 -5.89 -22.60 17.32
C LEU A 388 -5.20 -22.11 18.60
N SER A 389 -3.92 -22.38 18.72
CA SER A 389 -3.02 -21.69 19.64
C SER A 389 -2.56 -20.35 19.07
N THR A 390 -2.06 -19.46 19.93
CA THR A 390 -1.46 -18.18 19.50
C THR A 390 -0.30 -18.41 18.52
N ASP A 391 0.52 -19.44 18.74
CA ASP A 391 1.63 -19.78 17.84
C ASP A 391 1.15 -20.18 16.45
N GLN A 392 0.09 -20.99 16.35
CA GLN A 392 -0.48 -21.37 15.05
C GLN A 392 -1.07 -20.17 14.31
N VAL A 393 -1.64 -19.19 15.03
CA VAL A 393 -2.11 -17.93 14.43
C VAL A 393 -0.93 -17.15 13.83
N ILE A 394 0.15 -16.97 14.59
CA ILE A 394 1.37 -16.29 14.14
C ILE A 394 2.01 -17.02 12.95
N ASP A 395 2.07 -18.36 12.99
CA ASP A 395 2.60 -19.19 11.89
C ASP A 395 1.75 -19.05 10.61
N GLY A 396 0.43 -18.97 10.74
CA GLY A 396 -0.49 -18.75 9.61
C GLY A 396 -0.24 -17.41 8.93
N LEU A 397 -0.18 -16.35 9.73
CA LEU A 397 0.12 -14.99 9.24
C LEU A 397 1.49 -14.93 8.58
N ASN A 398 2.51 -15.52 9.20
CA ASN A 398 3.85 -15.59 8.60
C ASN A 398 3.83 -16.32 7.26
N SER A 399 3.15 -17.47 7.18
CA SER A 399 3.04 -18.26 5.95
C SER A 399 2.35 -17.47 4.84
N SER A 400 1.30 -16.70 5.18
CA SER A 400 0.63 -15.80 4.23
C SER A 400 1.56 -14.67 3.76
N ILE A 401 2.36 -14.07 4.67
CA ILE A 401 3.35 -13.05 4.31
C ILE A 401 4.39 -13.58 3.30
N GLN A 402 4.84 -14.84 3.46
CA GLN A 402 5.79 -15.42 2.53
C GLN A 402 5.26 -15.43 1.08
N THR A 403 3.94 -15.47 0.86
CA THR A 403 3.33 -15.42 -0.48
C THR A 403 3.52 -14.08 -1.19
N TYR A 404 3.84 -13.01 -0.47
CA TYR A 404 4.13 -11.68 -1.04
C TYR A 404 5.58 -11.50 -1.48
N LEU A 405 6.45 -12.45 -1.14
CA LEU A 405 7.86 -12.38 -1.49
C LEU A 405 8.04 -12.61 -3.01
N PRO A 406 8.69 -11.69 -3.74
CA PRO A 406 8.83 -11.80 -5.19
C PRO A 406 9.70 -12.98 -5.64
N GLU A 407 10.40 -13.65 -4.72
CA GLU A 407 11.07 -14.93 -4.91
C GLU A 407 10.10 -16.05 -5.34
N LEU A 408 8.81 -15.95 -5.00
CA LEU A 408 7.77 -16.88 -5.44
C LEU A 408 7.25 -16.58 -6.86
N GLY A 409 7.78 -15.52 -7.51
CA GLY A 409 7.50 -15.18 -8.88
C GLY A 409 6.47 -14.06 -9.05
N TRP A 410 6.10 -13.82 -10.32
CA TRP A 410 5.25 -12.72 -10.76
C TRP A 410 4.08 -13.31 -11.55
N SER A 411 3.07 -13.82 -10.85
CA SER A 411 1.93 -14.51 -11.47
C SER A 411 0.61 -14.05 -10.84
N GLN A 412 -0.53 -14.51 -11.38
CA GLN A 412 -1.84 -14.30 -10.74
C GLN A 412 -1.91 -14.86 -9.31
N GLN A 413 -1.01 -15.79 -8.94
CA GLN A 413 -0.90 -16.36 -7.60
C GLN A 413 -0.04 -15.50 -6.65
N ALA A 414 0.67 -14.48 -7.18
CA ALA A 414 1.47 -13.50 -6.44
C ALA A 414 1.09 -12.07 -6.87
N PRO A 415 -0.14 -11.62 -6.55
CA PRO A 415 -0.80 -10.54 -7.27
C PRO A 415 -0.19 -9.16 -7.03
N ILE A 416 0.48 -8.91 -5.90
CA ILE A 416 1.18 -7.63 -5.64
C ILE A 416 2.29 -7.39 -6.66
N GLY A 417 3.04 -8.43 -7.04
CA GLY A 417 4.10 -8.31 -8.05
C GLY A 417 3.56 -7.83 -9.39
N VAL A 418 2.38 -8.31 -9.81
CA VAL A 418 1.72 -7.89 -11.06
C VAL A 418 1.39 -6.40 -11.02
N HIS A 419 0.81 -5.90 -9.92
CA HIS A 419 0.53 -4.47 -9.75
C HIS A 419 1.80 -3.63 -9.80
N ALA A 420 2.89 -4.09 -9.16
CA ALA A 420 4.18 -3.40 -9.17
C ALA A 420 4.80 -3.30 -10.57
N VAL A 421 4.79 -4.37 -11.37
CA VAL A 421 5.28 -4.32 -12.77
C VAL A 421 4.45 -3.34 -13.59
N TYR A 422 3.14 -3.43 -13.47
CA TYR A 422 2.25 -2.63 -14.30
C TYR A 422 2.34 -1.14 -13.97
N ALA A 423 2.43 -0.82 -12.67
CA ALA A 423 2.70 0.54 -12.24
C ALA A 423 4.07 1.04 -12.73
N ALA A 424 5.12 0.22 -12.61
CA ALA A 424 6.47 0.57 -13.07
C ALA A 424 6.51 0.82 -14.59
N TRP A 425 5.80 0.02 -15.39
CA TRP A 425 5.67 0.20 -16.84
C TRP A 425 5.17 1.61 -17.22
N TYR A 426 4.24 2.15 -16.43
CA TYR A 426 3.70 3.48 -16.63
C TYR A 426 4.39 4.58 -15.80
N GLY A 427 5.40 4.25 -14.98
CA GLY A 427 6.10 5.20 -14.12
C GLY A 427 5.27 5.68 -12.91
N LEU A 428 4.39 4.83 -12.40
CA LEU A 428 3.47 5.10 -11.29
C LEU A 428 3.95 4.50 -9.96
N ALA A 429 3.61 5.15 -8.85
CA ALA A 429 3.79 4.57 -7.51
C ALA A 429 2.73 3.50 -7.20
N VAL A 430 3.03 2.57 -6.28
CA VAL A 430 2.07 1.61 -5.73
C VAL A 430 1.87 1.90 -4.26
N HIS A 431 0.61 2.05 -3.85
CA HIS A 431 0.22 2.33 -2.47
C HIS A 431 -0.71 1.23 -1.92
N GLY A 432 -0.71 1.06 -0.60
CA GLY A 432 -1.76 0.33 0.10
C GLY A 432 -2.77 1.33 0.65
N TYR A 433 -4.04 1.31 0.20
CA TYR A 433 -5.08 2.15 0.82
C TYR A 433 -5.62 1.55 2.13
N GLU A 434 -5.39 0.24 2.30
CA GLU A 434 -5.68 -0.60 3.45
C GLU A 434 -4.66 -1.74 3.50
N GLY A 435 -4.55 -2.45 4.62
CA GLY A 435 -3.75 -3.66 4.72
C GLY A 435 -3.41 -4.04 6.15
N GLY A 436 -2.84 -5.23 6.32
CA GLY A 436 -2.49 -5.77 7.63
C GLY A 436 -2.99 -7.21 7.83
N PRO A 437 -2.95 -7.71 9.08
CA PRO A 437 -3.39 -9.06 9.40
C PRO A 437 -4.92 -9.19 9.31
N ASP A 438 -5.40 -10.10 8.47
CA ASP A 438 -6.79 -10.54 8.43
C ASP A 438 -6.95 -11.88 9.18
N THR A 439 -7.44 -11.80 10.41
CA THR A 439 -7.77 -12.98 11.22
C THR A 439 -9.26 -13.33 11.19
N ALA A 440 -10.06 -12.58 10.43
CA ALA A 440 -11.51 -12.74 10.34
C ALA A 440 -11.94 -13.61 9.16
N SER A 441 -11.16 -13.61 8.06
CA SER A 441 -11.40 -14.47 6.89
C SER A 441 -11.43 -15.97 7.25
N GLY A 442 -12.35 -16.70 6.61
CA GLY A 442 -12.65 -18.10 6.93
C GLY A 442 -13.61 -18.20 8.12
N CYS A 443 -13.12 -18.54 9.30
CA CYS A 443 -13.93 -18.57 10.53
C CYS A 443 -13.53 -17.46 11.50
N GLY A 444 -14.16 -16.28 11.38
CA GLY A 444 -13.85 -15.12 12.22
C GLY A 444 -14.09 -15.35 13.72
N SER A 445 -15.18 -16.03 14.08
CA SER A 445 -15.55 -16.33 15.48
C SER A 445 -14.79 -17.52 16.09
N CYS A 446 -14.05 -18.30 15.30
CA CYS A 446 -13.23 -19.39 15.81
C CYS A 446 -11.96 -18.86 16.51
N SER A 447 -11.55 -19.51 17.60
CA SER A 447 -10.25 -19.28 18.24
C SER A 447 -9.99 -17.82 18.66
N LEU A 448 -11.05 -17.08 19.04
CA LEU A 448 -10.98 -15.64 19.35
C LEU A 448 -9.87 -15.31 20.37
N ALA A 449 -9.77 -16.08 21.46
CA ALA A 449 -8.73 -15.86 22.48
C ALA A 449 -7.31 -15.92 21.90
N ALA A 450 -7.03 -16.93 21.06
CA ALA A 450 -5.73 -17.08 20.43
C ALA A 450 -5.43 -15.96 19.43
N LYS A 451 -6.44 -15.55 18.63
CA LYS A 451 -6.33 -14.42 17.69
C LYS A 451 -6.09 -13.10 18.41
N THR A 452 -6.84 -12.82 19.48
CA THR A 452 -6.65 -11.63 20.33
C THR A 452 -5.26 -11.62 20.95
N ASN A 453 -4.81 -12.75 21.50
CA ASN A 453 -3.47 -12.87 22.06
C ASN A 453 -2.38 -12.64 21.01
N ALA A 454 -2.55 -13.16 19.78
CA ALA A 454 -1.61 -12.97 18.69
C ALA A 454 -1.49 -11.50 18.25
N THR A 455 -2.58 -10.75 18.22
CA THR A 455 -2.57 -9.30 17.92
C THR A 455 -1.77 -8.50 18.94
N CYS A 456 -1.71 -8.96 20.19
CA CYS A 456 -0.92 -8.35 21.26
C CYS A 456 0.47 -8.98 21.45
N ASP A 457 0.84 -9.99 20.66
CA ASP A 457 2.12 -10.69 20.75
C ASP A 457 3.23 -9.84 20.11
N ASN A 458 4.40 -9.76 20.74
CA ASN A 458 5.54 -8.99 20.24
C ASN A 458 5.96 -9.41 18.81
N ARG A 459 5.78 -10.70 18.44
CA ARG A 459 6.08 -11.21 17.11
C ARG A 459 5.23 -10.59 16.00
N MET A 460 4.05 -10.04 16.32
CA MET A 460 3.21 -9.34 15.35
C MET A 460 3.92 -8.13 14.75
N THR A 461 4.76 -7.45 15.53
CA THR A 461 5.55 -6.32 15.02
C THR A 461 6.53 -6.79 13.94
N ASP A 462 7.23 -7.90 14.18
CA ASP A 462 8.17 -8.47 13.20
C ASP A 462 7.48 -8.92 11.92
N LEU A 463 6.25 -9.46 12.03
CA LEU A 463 5.41 -9.80 10.88
C LEU A 463 5.02 -8.56 10.07
N CYS A 464 4.53 -7.51 10.71
CA CYS A 464 4.19 -6.25 10.04
C CYS A 464 5.40 -5.62 9.36
N VAL A 465 6.57 -5.61 10.02
CA VAL A 465 7.83 -5.13 9.42
C VAL A 465 8.23 -5.98 8.22
N SER A 466 8.11 -7.31 8.31
CA SER A 466 8.36 -8.23 7.20
C SER A 466 7.45 -7.96 6.01
N PHE A 467 6.15 -7.82 6.26
CA PHE A 467 5.14 -7.49 5.25
C PHE A 467 5.45 -6.16 4.54
N LEU A 468 5.78 -5.11 5.30
CA LEU A 468 6.13 -3.80 4.76
C LEU A 468 7.46 -3.82 3.96
N ASN A 469 8.38 -4.71 4.32
CA ASN A 469 9.66 -4.87 3.63
C ASN A 469 9.60 -5.80 2.40
N ALA A 470 8.58 -6.66 2.28
CA ALA A 470 8.43 -7.61 1.17
C ALA A 470 8.42 -6.93 -0.23
N ASN A 471 8.11 -5.63 -0.31
CA ASN A 471 8.13 -4.88 -1.58
C ASN A 471 9.49 -4.26 -1.95
N LYS A 472 10.50 -4.31 -1.05
CA LYS A 472 11.84 -3.71 -1.30
C LYS A 472 12.71 -4.53 -2.27
N TYR A 473 12.33 -5.77 -2.58
CA TYR A 473 13.06 -6.66 -3.48
C TYR A 473 12.98 -6.26 -4.97
N THR A 474 12.14 -5.29 -5.34
CA THR A 474 12.20 -4.58 -6.64
C THR A 474 13.60 -4.01 -6.92
N PHE A 475 14.39 -3.73 -5.89
CA PHE A 475 15.78 -3.31 -5.99
C PHE A 475 16.71 -4.38 -6.59
N ALA A 476 16.44 -5.66 -6.36
CA ALA A 476 17.29 -6.77 -6.80
C ALA A 476 17.27 -6.97 -8.33
N PHE A 477 16.10 -6.83 -8.96
CA PHE A 477 15.96 -6.89 -10.42
C PHE A 477 16.66 -5.70 -11.12
N ASN A 478 16.46 -4.49 -10.58
CA ASN A 478 17.13 -3.29 -11.08
C ASN A 478 18.65 -3.38 -10.94
N LEU A 479 19.15 -3.92 -9.83
CA LEU A 479 20.59 -4.12 -9.63
C LEU A 479 21.18 -5.12 -10.62
N SER A 480 20.48 -6.20 -10.94
CA SER A 480 20.95 -7.18 -11.94
C SER A 480 21.07 -6.57 -13.35
N THR A 481 20.14 -5.68 -13.71
CA THR A 481 20.10 -5.00 -15.00
C THR A 481 21.17 -3.90 -15.09
N ILE A 482 21.32 -3.09 -14.03
CA ILE A 482 22.38 -2.08 -13.91
C ILE A 482 23.76 -2.74 -13.94
N ALA A 483 23.93 -3.87 -13.23
CA ALA A 483 25.15 -4.64 -13.24
C ALA A 483 25.47 -5.13 -14.67
N ALA A 484 24.48 -5.63 -15.43
CA ALA A 484 24.71 -6.02 -16.82
C ALA A 484 25.13 -4.84 -17.73
N ILE A 485 24.52 -3.66 -17.59
CA ILE A 485 24.86 -2.45 -18.36
C ILE A 485 26.31 -2.02 -18.13
N ILE A 486 26.80 -2.13 -16.88
CA ILE A 486 28.16 -1.71 -16.53
C ILE A 486 29.19 -2.80 -16.84
N ILE A 487 28.88 -4.07 -16.53
CA ILE A 487 29.85 -5.17 -16.57
C ILE A 487 30.07 -5.68 -18.00
N CYS A 488 29.02 -5.78 -18.83
CA CYS A 488 29.14 -6.33 -20.18
C CYS A 488 30.13 -5.54 -21.06
N PRO A 489 30.10 -4.19 -21.11
CA PRO A 489 31.09 -3.39 -21.83
C PRO A 489 32.51 -3.52 -21.26
N LEU A 490 32.65 -3.51 -19.92
CA LEU A 490 33.95 -3.68 -19.26
C LEU A 490 34.61 -5.01 -19.61
N ASN A 491 33.82 -6.09 -19.72
CA ASN A 491 34.33 -7.39 -20.14
C ASN A 491 34.83 -7.38 -21.59
N GLY A 492 34.08 -6.77 -22.52
CA GLY A 492 34.52 -6.59 -23.90
C GLY A 492 35.85 -5.81 -23.99
N PHE A 493 35.99 -4.76 -23.19
CA PHE A 493 37.22 -3.97 -23.09
C PHE A 493 38.41 -4.76 -22.52
N LEU A 494 38.20 -5.53 -21.45
CA LEU A 494 39.23 -6.38 -20.83
C LEU A 494 39.71 -7.51 -21.76
N LEU A 495 38.80 -8.10 -22.54
CA LEU A 495 39.15 -9.11 -23.55
C LEU A 495 39.85 -8.48 -24.77
N GLY A 496 39.53 -7.24 -25.11
CA GLY A 496 40.13 -6.49 -26.22
C GLY A 496 41.50 -5.86 -25.94
N PHE A 497 41.94 -5.78 -24.68
CA PHE A 497 43.01 -4.85 -24.27
C PHE A 497 44.44 -5.14 -24.75
N LYS A 498 44.69 -6.15 -25.58
CA LYS A 498 45.99 -6.37 -26.24
C LYS A 498 45.79 -6.99 -27.62
N ALA A 499 45.56 -6.14 -28.62
CA ALA A 499 45.33 -6.54 -30.02
C ALA A 499 46.48 -7.39 -30.61
N ASP A 500 47.70 -7.23 -30.10
CA ASP A 500 48.92 -7.82 -30.66
C ASP A 500 49.43 -9.06 -29.89
N ARG A 501 48.56 -10.06 -29.75
CA ARG A 501 48.89 -11.33 -29.06
C ARG A 501 48.63 -12.52 -29.97
N SER A 502 49.53 -13.51 -29.94
CA SER A 502 49.36 -14.77 -30.67
C SER A 502 48.04 -15.46 -30.33
N LYS A 503 47.46 -16.21 -31.28
CA LYS A 503 46.20 -16.97 -31.08
C LYS A 503 46.23 -17.80 -29.78
N LYS A 504 47.38 -18.39 -29.42
CA LYS A 504 47.57 -19.16 -28.18
C LYS A 504 47.41 -18.30 -26.91
N GLN A 505 47.96 -17.09 -26.90
CA GLN A 505 47.84 -16.19 -25.75
C GLN A 505 46.43 -15.59 -25.61
N LYS A 506 45.74 -15.35 -26.74
CA LYS A 506 44.32 -14.94 -26.73
C LYS A 506 43.45 -16.05 -26.14
N LEU A 507 43.66 -17.30 -26.53
CA LEU A 507 42.94 -18.45 -25.97
C LEU A 507 43.19 -18.59 -24.46
N PHE A 508 44.45 -18.50 -24.03
CA PHE A 508 44.80 -18.58 -22.61
C PHE A 508 44.06 -17.54 -21.75
N ASN A 509 44.04 -16.29 -22.21
CA ASN A 509 43.34 -15.21 -21.51
C ASN A 509 41.83 -15.47 -21.42
N ILE A 510 41.21 -15.91 -22.52
CA ILE A 510 39.77 -16.22 -22.56
C ILE A 510 39.45 -17.39 -21.61
N SER A 511 40.24 -18.46 -21.65
CA SER A 511 40.08 -19.62 -20.76
C SER A 511 40.30 -19.27 -19.28
N LEU A 512 41.27 -18.40 -18.96
CA LEU A 512 41.49 -17.92 -17.60
C LEU A 512 40.29 -17.12 -17.07
N MET A 513 39.77 -16.19 -17.88
CA MET A 513 38.61 -15.37 -17.50
C MET A 513 37.35 -16.22 -17.31
N GLN A 514 37.11 -17.17 -18.22
CA GLN A 514 36.00 -18.13 -18.07
C GLN A 514 36.16 -18.97 -16.79
N THR A 515 37.37 -19.45 -16.49
CA THR A 515 37.62 -20.26 -15.28
C THR A 515 37.34 -19.47 -14.00
N ILE A 516 37.81 -18.22 -13.90
CA ILE A 516 37.52 -17.33 -12.76
C ILE A 516 36.02 -17.11 -12.60
N SER A 517 35.31 -16.96 -13.71
CA SER A 517 33.86 -16.70 -13.73
C SER A 517 33.04 -17.90 -13.27
N TRP A 518 33.46 -19.11 -13.62
CA TRP A 518 32.88 -20.35 -13.09
C TRP A 518 33.14 -20.51 -11.60
N LEU A 519 34.35 -20.21 -11.12
CA LEU A 519 34.67 -20.22 -9.69
C LEU A 519 33.81 -19.22 -8.90
N LEU A 520 33.59 -18.02 -9.43
CA LEU A 520 32.70 -17.02 -8.83
C LEU A 520 31.25 -17.52 -8.76
N ASN A 521 30.75 -18.20 -9.79
CA ASN A 521 29.42 -18.79 -9.78
C ASN A 521 29.29 -19.95 -8.77
N ILE A 522 30.33 -20.77 -8.60
CA ILE A 522 30.39 -21.82 -7.57
C ILE A 522 30.31 -21.19 -6.18
N VAL A 523 31.11 -20.15 -5.92
CA VAL A 523 31.08 -19.41 -4.65
C VAL A 523 29.70 -18.79 -4.42
N ALA A 524 29.09 -18.19 -5.44
CA ALA A 524 27.74 -17.63 -5.34
C ALA A 524 26.70 -18.71 -4.96
N CYS A 525 26.75 -19.89 -5.59
CA CYS A 525 25.85 -20.99 -5.25
C CYS A 525 26.03 -21.45 -3.79
N ILE A 526 27.28 -21.58 -3.32
CA ILE A 526 27.59 -21.96 -1.94
C ILE A 526 27.08 -20.89 -0.97
N VAL A 527 27.30 -19.60 -1.25
CA VAL A 527 26.78 -18.50 -0.42
C VAL A 527 25.24 -18.55 -0.37
N CYS A 528 24.57 -18.74 -1.51
CA CYS A 528 23.11 -18.84 -1.53
C CYS A 528 22.55 -20.07 -0.78
N MET A 529 23.36 -21.11 -0.52
CA MET A 529 22.94 -22.26 0.28
C MET A 529 22.82 -21.94 1.77
N PHE A 530 23.54 -20.94 2.29
CA PHE A 530 23.72 -20.78 3.74
C PHE A 530 23.30 -19.42 4.29
N VAL A 531 22.81 -18.48 3.47
CA VAL A 531 22.61 -17.09 3.90
C VAL A 531 21.15 -16.66 3.92
N GLN A 532 20.79 -15.89 4.96
CA GLN A 532 19.51 -15.18 5.11
C GLN A 532 19.37 -14.04 4.09
N THR A 533 18.14 -13.52 3.94
CA THR A 533 17.68 -12.50 2.98
C THR A 533 18.59 -11.26 2.80
N SER A 534 19.47 -10.95 3.75
CA SER A 534 20.41 -9.81 3.69
C SER A 534 21.58 -9.94 2.69
N MET A 535 21.88 -11.13 2.13
CA MET A 535 22.99 -11.29 1.15
C MET A 535 22.58 -11.69 -0.27
N ILE A 536 21.29 -11.60 -0.60
CA ILE A 536 20.79 -11.78 -1.98
C ILE A 536 21.45 -10.79 -2.95
N ILE A 537 21.67 -9.54 -2.51
CA ILE A 537 22.26 -8.46 -3.31
C ILE A 537 23.71 -8.80 -3.75
N PRO A 538 24.66 -9.10 -2.85
CA PRO A 538 26.00 -9.57 -3.22
C PRO A 538 25.99 -10.80 -4.14
N ALA A 539 25.12 -11.78 -3.89
CA ALA A 539 25.04 -12.99 -4.70
C ALA A 539 24.60 -12.71 -6.14
N LEU A 540 23.62 -11.81 -6.33
CA LEU A 540 23.17 -11.36 -7.65
C LEU A 540 24.26 -10.61 -8.40
N VAL A 541 25.01 -9.74 -7.72
CA VAL A 541 26.15 -9.03 -8.33
C VAL A 541 27.21 -10.03 -8.82
N ILE A 542 27.56 -11.03 -8.01
CA ILE A 542 28.52 -12.07 -8.41
C ILE A 542 27.98 -12.89 -9.60
N ASN A 543 26.69 -13.21 -9.62
CA ASN A 543 26.05 -13.91 -10.74
C ASN A 543 26.10 -13.10 -12.04
N CYS A 544 25.79 -11.80 -11.97
CA CYS A 544 25.87 -10.89 -13.12
C CYS A 544 27.30 -10.80 -13.67
N ILE A 545 28.30 -10.67 -12.78
CA ILE A 545 29.73 -10.70 -13.17
C ILE A 545 30.05 -12.00 -13.90
N GLY A 546 29.67 -13.15 -13.32
CA GLY A 546 29.94 -14.46 -13.90
C GLY A 546 29.23 -14.70 -15.24
N ARG A 547 27.99 -14.24 -15.42
CA ARG A 547 27.25 -14.41 -16.69
C ARG A 547 27.85 -13.58 -17.82
N ALA A 548 28.16 -12.31 -17.56
CA ALA A 548 28.68 -11.40 -18.58
C ALA A 548 30.02 -11.88 -19.16
N THR A 549 30.89 -12.42 -18.31
CA THR A 549 32.20 -12.95 -18.69
C THR A 549 32.12 -14.28 -19.43
N ILE A 550 31.22 -15.19 -19.04
CA ILE A 550 31.04 -16.48 -19.72
C ILE A 550 30.49 -16.26 -21.13
N VAL A 551 29.44 -15.46 -21.30
CA VAL A 551 28.81 -15.22 -22.61
C VAL A 551 29.77 -14.47 -23.54
N GLY A 552 30.38 -13.38 -23.07
CA GLY A 552 31.35 -12.61 -23.86
C GLY A 552 32.61 -13.43 -24.20
N GLY A 553 33.10 -14.24 -23.26
CA GLY A 553 34.24 -15.13 -23.49
C GLY A 553 33.96 -16.20 -24.54
N SER A 554 32.79 -16.85 -24.49
CA SER A 554 32.41 -17.89 -25.45
C SER A 554 32.26 -17.32 -26.87
N GLN A 555 31.65 -16.14 -27.00
CA GLN A 555 31.57 -15.42 -28.27
C GLN A 555 32.95 -15.05 -28.81
N ALA A 556 33.88 -14.61 -27.94
CA ALA A 556 35.25 -14.33 -28.33
C ALA A 556 36.01 -15.58 -28.82
N VAL A 557 35.75 -16.76 -28.26
CA VAL A 557 36.31 -18.04 -28.77
C VAL A 557 35.78 -18.31 -30.18
N VAL A 558 34.46 -18.23 -30.39
CA VAL A 558 33.84 -18.48 -31.70
C VAL A 558 34.44 -17.55 -32.76
N ALA A 559 34.52 -16.24 -32.46
CA ALA A 559 35.05 -15.25 -33.39
C ALA A 559 36.56 -15.36 -33.66
N THR A 560 37.35 -15.86 -32.70
CA THR A 560 38.83 -15.91 -32.83
C THR A 560 39.31 -17.17 -33.54
N PHE A 561 38.61 -18.29 -33.38
CA PHE A 561 39.10 -19.62 -33.78
C PHE A 561 38.36 -20.22 -34.97
N PHE A 562 37.17 -19.73 -35.31
CA PHE A 562 36.39 -20.25 -36.43
C PHE A 562 36.35 -19.26 -37.59
N PRO A 563 36.36 -19.74 -38.84
CA PRO A 563 36.18 -18.89 -40.02
C PRO A 563 34.86 -18.12 -39.96
N SER A 564 34.85 -16.92 -40.56
CA SER A 564 33.70 -16.00 -40.51
C SER A 564 32.40 -16.59 -41.04
N GLU A 565 32.49 -17.51 -42.01
CA GLU A 565 31.35 -18.23 -42.60
C GLU A 565 30.61 -19.14 -41.61
N TYR A 566 31.25 -19.59 -40.52
CA TYR A 566 30.65 -20.47 -39.52
C TYR A 566 30.20 -19.74 -38.25
N ILE A 567 30.52 -18.45 -38.10
CA ILE A 567 30.21 -17.68 -36.88
C ILE A 567 28.69 -17.65 -36.63
N GLY A 568 27.89 -17.43 -37.67
CA GLY A 568 26.42 -17.41 -37.55
C GLY A 568 25.87 -18.76 -37.07
N THR A 569 26.31 -19.86 -37.69
CA THR A 569 25.88 -21.22 -37.35
C THR A 569 26.29 -21.62 -35.94
N LEU A 570 27.55 -21.39 -35.55
CA LEU A 570 28.05 -21.72 -34.21
C LEU A 570 27.39 -20.88 -33.13
N THR A 571 27.14 -19.60 -33.42
CA THR A 571 26.37 -18.73 -32.52
C THR A 571 24.93 -19.24 -32.35
N GLY A 572 24.28 -19.64 -33.45
CA GLY A 572 22.96 -20.26 -33.43
C GLY A 572 22.92 -21.52 -32.57
N VAL A 573 23.83 -22.47 -32.80
CA VAL A 573 23.94 -23.70 -32.00
C VAL A 573 24.16 -23.40 -30.51
N MET A 574 25.01 -22.43 -30.19
CA MET A 574 25.26 -22.03 -28.82
C MET A 574 23.99 -21.49 -28.15
N TRP A 575 23.22 -20.62 -28.82
CA TRP A 575 21.96 -20.10 -28.29
C TRP A 575 20.86 -21.17 -28.23
N THR A 576 20.83 -22.13 -29.15
CA THR A 576 19.93 -23.29 -29.07
C THR A 576 20.25 -24.14 -27.84
N LEU A 577 21.53 -24.42 -27.57
CA LEU A 577 21.95 -25.13 -26.36
C LEU A 577 21.58 -24.37 -25.08
N VAL A 578 21.76 -23.05 -25.06
CA VAL A 578 21.29 -22.20 -23.96
C VAL A 578 19.78 -22.34 -23.76
N GLY A 579 18.99 -22.32 -24.85
CA GLY A 579 17.55 -22.52 -24.80
C GLY A 579 17.15 -23.88 -24.25
N VAL A 580 17.79 -24.96 -24.72
CA VAL A 580 17.54 -26.33 -24.24
C VAL A 580 17.87 -26.46 -22.74
N ILE A 581 19.02 -25.95 -22.32
CA ILE A 581 19.44 -25.96 -20.90
C ILE A 581 18.47 -25.12 -20.06
N ALA A 582 18.02 -23.97 -20.54
CA ALA A 582 17.04 -23.14 -19.83
C ALA A 582 15.69 -23.88 -19.66
N THR A 583 15.23 -24.61 -20.68
CA THR A 583 14.03 -25.44 -20.60
C THR A 583 14.17 -26.58 -19.58
N ILE A 584 15.32 -27.25 -19.56
CA ILE A 584 15.62 -28.29 -18.55
C ILE A 584 15.69 -27.68 -17.15
N GLN A 585 16.37 -26.54 -17.01
CA GLN A 585 16.47 -25.80 -15.75
C GLN A 585 15.08 -25.42 -15.22
N TYR A 586 14.17 -24.97 -16.09
CA TYR A 586 12.80 -24.66 -15.71
C TYR A 586 12.09 -25.90 -15.12
N GLY A 587 12.21 -27.06 -15.76
CA GLY A 587 11.65 -28.31 -15.23
C GLY A 587 12.28 -28.73 -13.88
N LEU A 588 13.59 -28.54 -13.72
CA LEU A 588 14.30 -28.85 -12.48
C LEU A 588 13.94 -27.90 -11.33
N ILE A 589 13.69 -26.62 -11.61
CA ILE A 589 13.24 -25.64 -10.60
C ILE A 589 11.84 -26.02 -10.09
N GLN A 590 10.95 -26.51 -10.95
CA GLN A 590 9.61 -26.96 -10.52
C GLN A 590 9.68 -28.12 -9.51
N LEU A 591 10.68 -29.00 -9.62
CA LEU A 591 10.92 -30.07 -8.64
C LEU A 591 11.39 -29.54 -7.27
N THR A 592 11.74 -28.26 -7.16
CA THR A 592 12.18 -27.63 -5.90
C THR A 592 11.04 -26.92 -5.14
N ASN A 593 9.88 -26.73 -5.76
CA ASN A 593 8.72 -26.08 -5.13
C ASN A 593 8.12 -26.86 -3.94
N ASP A 594 8.32 -28.18 -3.89
CA ASP A 594 7.90 -29.04 -2.77
C ASP A 594 8.95 -29.17 -1.66
N ILE A 595 10.11 -28.50 -1.78
CA ILE A 595 11.23 -28.70 -0.87
C ILE A 595 11.25 -27.60 0.20
N THR A 596 10.90 -27.98 1.42
CA THR A 596 10.79 -27.12 2.62
C THR A 596 12.05 -26.35 3.05
N ARG A 597 13.19 -26.46 2.35
CA ARG A 597 14.44 -25.74 2.65
C ARG A 597 15.20 -25.31 1.39
N SER A 598 15.44 -24.00 1.26
CA SER A 598 16.08 -23.34 0.11
C SER A 598 17.47 -23.87 -0.27
N TRP A 599 18.27 -24.35 0.69
CA TRP A 599 19.64 -24.85 0.43
C TRP A 599 19.68 -26.07 -0.51
N ARG A 600 18.59 -26.85 -0.58
CA ARG A 600 18.51 -28.06 -1.43
C ARG A 600 18.36 -27.72 -2.92
N ALA A 601 17.65 -26.65 -3.25
CA ALA A 601 17.56 -26.14 -4.62
C ALA A 601 18.94 -25.66 -5.10
N TRP A 602 19.65 -24.91 -4.26
CA TRP A 602 21.00 -24.44 -4.55
C TRP A 602 22.04 -25.54 -4.63
N LEU A 603 21.86 -26.67 -3.92
CA LEU A 603 22.71 -27.86 -4.08
C LEU A 603 22.59 -28.46 -5.49
N ILE A 604 21.38 -28.55 -6.03
CA ILE A 604 21.14 -29.05 -7.40
C ILE A 604 21.80 -28.11 -8.42
N VAL A 605 21.61 -26.80 -8.25
CA VAL A 605 22.25 -25.79 -9.11
C VAL A 605 23.78 -25.88 -9.00
N LEU A 606 24.34 -26.04 -7.81
CA LEU A 606 25.77 -26.22 -7.59
C LEU A 606 26.31 -27.46 -8.31
N LEU A 607 25.60 -28.59 -8.24
CA LEU A 607 25.99 -29.83 -8.93
C LEU A 607 26.00 -29.65 -10.46
N LEU A 608 25.00 -28.95 -11.01
CA LEU A 608 24.96 -28.62 -12.44
C LEU A 608 26.12 -27.69 -12.85
N VAL A 609 26.40 -26.67 -12.04
CA VAL A 609 27.52 -25.74 -12.27
C VAL A 609 28.85 -26.48 -12.23
N LEU A 610 29.04 -27.40 -11.27
CA LEU A 610 30.24 -28.23 -11.16
C LEU A 610 30.39 -29.13 -12.40
N LEU A 611 29.33 -29.83 -12.81
CA LEU A 611 29.32 -30.68 -14.00
C LEU A 611 29.74 -29.92 -15.27
N MET A 612 29.21 -28.71 -15.46
CA MET A 612 29.53 -27.86 -16.62
C MET A 612 30.94 -27.27 -16.55
N SER A 613 31.48 -27.03 -15.35
CA SER A 613 32.81 -26.44 -15.16
C SER A 613 33.98 -27.42 -15.40
N CYS A 614 33.75 -28.73 -15.26
CA CYS A 614 34.79 -29.77 -15.36
C CYS A 614 35.56 -29.73 -16.70
N HIS A 615 34.84 -29.52 -17.81
CA HIS A 615 35.45 -29.51 -19.15
C HIS A 615 36.38 -28.30 -19.37
N LEU A 616 36.02 -27.13 -18.84
CA LEU A 616 36.79 -25.90 -18.99
C LEU A 616 38.05 -25.90 -18.11
N ILE A 617 37.95 -26.47 -16.89
CA ILE A 617 39.11 -26.66 -16.00
C ILE A 617 40.12 -27.62 -16.64
N GLN A 618 39.64 -28.70 -17.27
CA GLN A 618 40.49 -29.64 -18.03
C GLN A 618 41.16 -28.97 -19.23
N LEU A 619 40.42 -28.15 -20.00
CA LEU A 619 40.96 -27.36 -21.11
C LEU A 619 42.04 -26.39 -20.64
N TRP A 620 41.79 -25.64 -19.56
CA TRP A 620 42.75 -24.72 -18.97
C TRP A 620 44.03 -25.45 -18.52
N TRP A 621 43.90 -26.58 -17.81
CA TRP A 621 45.04 -27.41 -17.40
C TRP A 621 45.85 -27.94 -18.59
N LYS A 622 45.18 -28.37 -19.66
CA LYS A 622 45.83 -28.83 -20.88
C LYS A 622 46.63 -27.72 -21.56
N TYR A 623 46.08 -26.51 -21.64
CA TYR A 623 46.77 -25.36 -22.24
C TYR A 623 47.90 -24.79 -21.37
N VAL A 624 47.77 -24.82 -20.04
CA VAL A 624 48.86 -24.47 -19.11
C VAL A 624 50.05 -25.41 -19.33
N LYS A 625 49.81 -26.71 -19.54
CA LYS A 625 50.85 -27.69 -19.90
C LYS A 625 51.47 -27.40 -21.28
N GLU A 626 50.66 -27.07 -22.28
CA GLU A 626 51.16 -26.73 -23.63
C GLU A 626 51.93 -25.39 -23.69
N LEU A 627 51.60 -24.42 -22.85
CA LEU A 627 52.36 -23.15 -22.76
C LEU A 627 53.68 -23.30 -22.02
N ARG A 628 53.81 -24.27 -21.10
CA ARG A 628 55.09 -24.67 -20.50
C ARG A 628 55.98 -25.41 -21.49
N ASN A 629 55.41 -26.22 -22.37
CA ASN A 629 56.15 -26.96 -23.39
C ASN A 629 56.28 -26.14 -24.68
N LYS A 630 57.26 -25.23 -24.73
CA LYS A 630 57.68 -24.54 -25.96
C LYS A 630 58.32 -25.53 -26.95
N SER A 631 57.52 -26.29 -27.70
CA SER A 631 57.92 -26.79 -29.02
C SER A 631 56.70 -27.11 -29.89
N THR A 632 56.58 -26.37 -31.00
CA THR A 632 56.07 -26.77 -32.32
C THR A 632 55.15 -28.01 -32.41
N THR A 633 53.91 -27.83 -32.87
CA THR A 633 53.42 -28.24 -34.23
C THR A 633 51.96 -27.78 -34.40
N THR A 634 51.57 -27.58 -35.65
CA THR A 634 50.40 -26.90 -36.21
C THR A 634 49.05 -27.54 -35.86
N ILE A 635 48.16 -26.77 -35.21
CA ILE A 635 46.75 -27.14 -34.93
C ILE A 635 45.90 -26.62 -36.09
N LYS A 636 45.94 -27.30 -37.24
CA LYS A 636 44.93 -27.13 -38.29
C LYS A 636 44.16 -28.43 -38.57
N ASP A 637 44.79 -29.59 -38.32
CA ASP A 637 44.22 -30.88 -38.75
C ASP A 637 43.47 -31.68 -37.67
N LYS A 638 43.45 -31.25 -36.41
CA LYS A 638 42.84 -32.05 -35.31
C LYS A 638 41.45 -31.61 -34.84
N ILE A 639 40.90 -30.51 -35.35
CA ILE A 639 39.60 -29.98 -34.90
C ILE A 639 38.47 -30.26 -35.92
N ILE A 640 38.79 -30.56 -37.18
CA ILE A 640 37.76 -30.81 -38.22
C ILE A 640 37.22 -32.26 -38.17
N THR A 641 37.90 -33.20 -37.52
CA THR A 641 37.50 -34.62 -37.53
C THR A 641 36.65 -35.07 -36.34
N LYS A 642 36.20 -34.15 -35.47
CA LYS A 642 35.45 -34.52 -34.25
C LYS A 642 34.28 -33.59 -33.88
N PHE A 643 33.72 -32.88 -34.86
CA PHE A 643 32.40 -32.26 -34.75
C PHE A 643 31.44 -32.94 -35.71
#